data_AF-A0AAN3IQA7-F1
#
_entry.id   AF-A0AAN3IQA7-F1
#
_cell.length_a   1.000
_cell.length_b   1.000
_cell.length_c   1.000
_cell.angle_alpha   90.00
_cell.angle_beta   90.00
_cell.angle_gamma   90.00
#
_symmetry.space_group_name_H-M   'P 1'
#
loop_
_entity.id
_entity.type
_entity.pdbx_description
1 polymer ?
#
loop_
_entity_poly.entity_id
_entity_poly.type
_entity_poly.pdbx_seq_one_letter_code
_entity_poly.pdbx_strand_id
1 'polypeptide(L)'
;MLSDFCSAMRCMPVWNGQTLTFVQDRPSDKVWAYNRSNVVMPDDGAPFRYSFSALKDRHNAVEVNWIDPDNGWETATELVEDTQAIARYGRNVTKMDAFGCTSRGQAHRAGLWLIKTELLETQTVDFSVGAEGLRHVPGDVIEICDDDYAGISTGGRVLAVNSQTRTLTLDREITLPSSGTTLISLVDGQGNPVSVEVQSVTDGVKVKVSRVPDGVAEYSVWGLKLPTLRQRLFRCVSIRENDDGTYAITAVQHVPEKEAIVDNGAHFDGDQSGTVNGVTPPAVQHLTAEVTADSGEYQVLARWDTPKVVKGVSFLLRLTVAADDGRERLVSTARTTETTYRFTQLALGNYRLTVRAVNAWGQQGDPASVSFRIAAPAAPSRIELTPGYFQITATPHLAVYDPTVQFEFWFSEKRIADIRQVETSARYLGTALYWIAASINIKPGHDYYFYIRSVNTVGKSAFVEAVGQPSDDASGYLDFFKGEIGKTHLAQELWTQIDNGQLAPDLTEIRTSITDVSNEITQTVNKKLEDQSAAIQQIQKVQVDTNNNLNSMWAVKLQQMQDGRLYIAGIGAGIENTPDGMQSQVLLAADRIAMINPANGNTKPMFVGQGDQIFMNDVFLKRLTAPTITSGGNPPAFSLTPDGKLTAKNADISGSVNANAGTLNNVTVNENCTIKGMLEATQVRGDFVKAVSKSFPKQAGTWGNTETPNGTVTVTISDDHNFDRQIIIPPIIFNGIAYSDPGSGNNPGGTRYTGYGFEVRKNGVLIASRETKGAIPGSYSAVIDMPSGRGSVTLEFKIFQKGNQGAGNITDCTVIVTKKAASGISIR
;
A
#
# COMPACT_ATOMS: atom_id res chain seq x y z
N MET A 1 -10.41 -9.44 7.71
CA MET A 1 -10.69 -10.76 7.11
C MET A 1 -12.14 -11.21 7.32
N LEU A 2 -12.62 -11.48 8.55
CA LEU A 2 -14.01 -11.94 8.74
C LEU A 2 -15.05 -10.91 8.27
N SER A 3 -14.82 -9.63 8.58
CA SER A 3 -15.64 -8.52 8.08
C SER A 3 -15.66 -8.43 6.56
N ASP A 4 -14.53 -8.72 5.90
CA ASP A 4 -14.41 -8.68 4.44
C ASP A 4 -15.21 -9.83 3.80
N PHE A 5 -15.14 -11.03 4.38
CA PHE A 5 -15.98 -12.17 3.98
C PHE A 5 -17.48 -11.86 4.16
N CYS A 6 -17.84 -11.28 5.31
CA CYS A 6 -19.22 -10.87 5.58
C CYS A 6 -19.73 -9.82 4.59
N SER A 7 -18.87 -8.88 4.17
CA SER A 7 -19.23 -7.85 3.18
C SER A 7 -19.56 -8.46 1.81
N ALA A 8 -18.82 -9.49 1.38
CA ALA A 8 -19.04 -10.16 0.10
C ALA A 8 -20.37 -10.95 0.06
N MET A 9 -20.77 -11.53 1.20
CA MET A 9 -22.00 -12.33 1.33
C MET A 9 -23.21 -11.50 1.81
N ARG A 10 -23.00 -10.23 2.14
CA ARG A 10 -23.99 -9.35 2.80
C ARG A 10 -24.56 -9.98 4.07
N CYS A 11 -23.69 -10.46 4.96
CA CYS A 11 -24.11 -11.09 6.20
C CYS A 11 -23.55 -10.40 7.44
N MET A 12 -24.22 -10.58 8.57
CA MET A 12 -23.75 -10.17 9.89
C MET A 12 -23.24 -11.40 10.66
N PRO A 13 -22.03 -11.36 11.23
CA PRO A 13 -21.55 -12.42 12.09
C PRO A 13 -22.18 -12.29 13.48
N VAL A 14 -22.83 -13.35 13.95
CA VAL A 14 -23.51 -13.41 15.24
C VAL A 14 -22.88 -14.51 16.08
N TRP A 15 -22.38 -14.14 17.27
CA TRP A 15 -21.82 -15.08 18.24
C TRP A 15 -22.78 -15.22 19.43
N ASN A 16 -23.25 -16.44 19.68
CA ASN A 16 -24.18 -16.74 20.77
C ASN A 16 -23.49 -17.34 22.02
N GLY A 17 -22.16 -17.29 22.11
CA GLY A 17 -21.39 -17.92 23.19
C GLY A 17 -20.91 -19.34 22.90
N GLN A 18 -21.46 -20.02 21.89
CA GLN A 18 -21.09 -21.40 21.53
C GLN A 18 -20.79 -21.57 20.03
N THR A 19 -21.57 -20.92 19.17
CA THR A 19 -21.46 -21.02 17.72
C THR A 19 -21.45 -19.64 17.06
N LEU A 20 -20.62 -19.50 16.03
CA LEU A 20 -20.60 -18.33 15.16
C LEU A 20 -21.51 -18.62 13.97
N THR A 21 -22.57 -17.82 13.84
CA THR A 21 -23.56 -17.94 12.77
C THR A 21 -23.50 -16.70 11.88
N PHE A 22 -23.71 -16.85 10.58
CA PHE A 22 -23.76 -15.74 9.63
C PHE A 22 -25.20 -15.52 9.19
N VAL A 23 -25.77 -14.36 9.53
CA VAL A 23 -27.15 -14.02 9.13
C VAL A 23 -27.09 -13.11 7.92
N GLN A 24 -27.60 -13.60 6.78
CA GLN A 24 -27.61 -12.84 5.54
C GLN A 24 -28.71 -11.78 5.54
N ASP A 25 -28.40 -10.56 5.10
CA ASP A 25 -29.38 -9.51 4.83
C ASP A 25 -30.12 -9.81 3.53
N ARG A 26 -31.11 -10.69 3.63
CA ARG A 26 -32.05 -11.09 2.56
C ARG A 26 -33.49 -10.89 3.03
N PRO A 27 -34.49 -10.81 2.12
CA PRO A 27 -35.89 -10.84 2.48
C PRO A 27 -36.21 -12.05 3.35
N SER A 28 -36.85 -11.77 4.48
CA SER A 28 -37.32 -12.76 5.43
C SER A 28 -38.67 -12.34 5.97
N ASP A 29 -39.54 -13.31 6.24
CA ASP A 29 -40.81 -13.04 6.89
C ASP A 29 -40.57 -12.47 8.29
N LYS A 30 -41.50 -11.63 8.75
CA LYS A 30 -41.45 -11.13 10.11
C LYS A 30 -41.62 -12.27 11.11
N VAL A 31 -40.85 -12.23 12.19
CA VAL A 31 -40.90 -13.20 13.29
C VAL A 31 -41.95 -12.81 14.32
N TRP A 32 -42.12 -11.50 14.57
CA TRP A 32 -43.04 -11.01 15.59
C TRP A 32 -43.55 -9.60 15.31
N ALA A 33 -44.64 -9.21 15.97
CA ALA A 33 -45.19 -7.86 15.94
C ALA A 33 -45.17 -7.23 17.34
N TYR A 34 -44.56 -6.06 17.44
CA TYR A 34 -44.53 -5.24 18.65
C TYR A 34 -45.49 -4.07 18.53
N ASN A 35 -46.25 -3.82 19.58
CA ASN A 35 -47.17 -2.72 19.73
C ASN A 35 -47.15 -2.25 21.18
N ARG A 36 -47.87 -1.18 21.49
CA ARG A 36 -47.93 -0.59 22.83
C ARG A 36 -48.29 -1.58 23.96
N SER A 37 -48.99 -2.66 23.65
CA SER A 37 -49.50 -3.63 24.62
C SER A 37 -48.53 -4.77 24.99
N ASN A 38 -47.41 -4.91 24.27
CA ASN A 38 -46.40 -5.95 24.49
C ASN A 38 -44.95 -5.42 24.52
N VAL A 39 -44.81 -4.13 24.82
CA VAL A 39 -43.54 -3.47 25.10
C VAL A 39 -43.61 -2.86 26.50
N VAL A 40 -42.48 -2.79 27.18
CA VAL A 40 -42.35 -2.19 28.51
C VAL A 40 -42.56 -0.69 28.38
N MET A 41 -43.42 -0.14 29.25
CA MET A 41 -43.67 1.29 29.30
C MET A 41 -42.59 2.00 30.12
N PRO A 42 -41.80 2.90 29.50
CA PRO A 42 -40.87 3.74 30.24
C PRO A 42 -41.59 4.89 30.96
N ASP A 43 -40.93 5.47 31.97
CA ASP A 43 -41.47 6.56 32.80
C ASP A 43 -41.84 7.83 31.99
N ASP A 44 -41.18 8.05 30.85
CA ASP A 44 -41.45 9.16 29.93
C ASP A 44 -42.66 8.91 29.00
N GLY A 45 -43.26 7.70 29.06
CA GLY A 45 -44.47 7.32 28.34
C GLY A 45 -44.28 7.00 26.85
N ALA A 46 -43.05 7.02 26.34
CA ALA A 46 -42.73 6.79 24.92
C ALA A 46 -42.06 5.42 24.70
N PRO A 47 -42.84 4.35 24.38
CA PRO A 47 -42.31 2.98 24.35
C PRO A 47 -41.33 2.71 23.19
N PHE A 48 -41.49 3.40 22.06
CA PHE A 48 -40.60 3.27 20.90
C PHE A 48 -39.81 4.56 20.71
N ARG A 49 -38.48 4.46 20.69
CA ARG A 49 -37.59 5.61 20.47
C ARG A 49 -36.94 5.49 19.11
N TYR A 50 -37.24 6.44 18.21
CA TYR A 50 -36.67 6.45 16.87
C TYR A 50 -35.50 7.42 16.76
N SER A 51 -34.44 6.99 16.10
CA SER A 51 -33.35 7.84 15.62
C SER A 51 -33.23 7.73 14.10
N PHE A 52 -32.71 8.78 13.47
CA PHE A 52 -32.59 8.88 12.02
C PHE A 52 -31.14 9.11 11.63
N SER A 53 -30.67 8.46 10.56
CA SER A 53 -29.36 8.76 9.97
C SER A 53 -29.32 10.20 9.48
N ALA A 54 -28.20 10.92 9.67
CA ALA A 54 -28.11 12.30 9.20
C ALA A 54 -28.03 12.34 7.68
N LEU A 55 -28.61 13.37 7.04
CA LEU A 55 -28.62 13.50 5.58
C LEU A 55 -27.20 13.50 4.97
N LYS A 56 -26.23 14.11 5.66
CA LYS A 56 -24.82 14.15 5.25
C LYS A 56 -24.15 12.76 5.20
N ASP A 57 -24.67 11.81 5.97
CA ASP A 57 -24.15 10.45 6.06
C ASP A 57 -24.84 9.52 5.05
N ARG A 58 -25.78 10.04 4.24
CA ARG A 58 -26.48 9.31 3.18
C ARG A 58 -25.86 9.65 1.83
N HIS A 59 -25.01 8.76 1.34
CA HIS A 59 -24.37 8.82 0.05
C HIS A 59 -25.34 8.42 -1.06
N ASN A 60 -25.19 9.07 -2.21
CA ASN A 60 -25.99 8.81 -3.40
C ASN A 60 -25.14 8.54 -4.64
N ALA A 61 -23.82 8.48 -4.45
CA ALA A 61 -22.84 8.05 -5.45
C ALA A 61 -21.77 7.20 -4.76
N VAL A 62 -21.31 6.14 -5.42
CA VAL A 62 -20.29 5.23 -4.90
C VAL A 62 -19.29 4.89 -5.99
N GLU A 63 -18.00 5.06 -5.69
CA GLU A 63 -16.89 4.52 -6.48
C GLU A 63 -16.51 3.15 -5.92
N VAL A 64 -16.79 2.09 -6.68
CA VAL A 64 -16.57 0.69 -6.28
C VAL A 64 -15.32 0.15 -6.95
N ASN A 65 -14.28 -0.14 -6.18
CA ASN A 65 -13.09 -0.81 -6.69
C ASN A 65 -13.32 -2.32 -6.80
N TRP A 66 -12.94 -2.91 -7.93
CA TRP A 66 -13.01 -4.35 -8.21
C TRP A 66 -11.81 -4.79 -9.05
N ILE A 67 -11.52 -6.09 -9.12
CA ILE A 67 -10.39 -6.62 -9.88
C ILE A 67 -10.88 -7.01 -11.28
N ASP A 68 -10.37 -6.38 -12.33
CA ASP A 68 -10.81 -6.63 -13.70
C ASP A 68 -9.96 -7.73 -14.39
N PRO A 69 -10.49 -8.96 -14.58
CA PRO A 69 -9.74 -10.03 -15.25
C PRO A 69 -9.45 -9.72 -16.72
N ASP A 70 -10.26 -8.89 -17.37
CA ASP A 70 -10.07 -8.53 -18.78
C ASP A 70 -8.98 -7.46 -18.94
N ASN A 71 -8.69 -6.68 -17.88
CA ASN A 71 -7.59 -5.69 -17.82
C ASN A 71 -6.33 -6.22 -17.10
N GLY A 72 -6.06 -7.52 -17.20
CA GLY A 72 -4.84 -8.12 -16.63
C GLY A 72 -4.83 -8.16 -15.10
N TRP A 73 -6.01 -8.30 -14.47
CA TRP A 73 -6.21 -8.39 -13.02
C TRP A 73 -5.84 -7.12 -12.24
N GLU A 74 -5.87 -5.96 -12.92
CA GLU A 74 -5.69 -4.66 -12.29
C GLU A 74 -6.95 -4.21 -11.55
N THR A 75 -6.77 -3.27 -10.61
CA THR A 75 -7.90 -2.64 -9.93
C THR A 75 -8.60 -1.67 -10.88
N ALA A 76 -9.91 -1.85 -11.00
CA ALA A 76 -10.84 -1.08 -11.79
C ALA A 76 -11.86 -0.39 -10.86
N THR A 77 -12.38 0.77 -11.26
CA THR A 77 -13.41 1.48 -10.49
C THR A 77 -14.71 1.55 -11.29
N GLU A 78 -15.81 1.05 -10.72
CA GLU A 78 -17.17 1.23 -11.22
C GLU A 78 -17.84 2.37 -10.45
N LEU A 79 -18.37 3.36 -11.18
CA LEU A 79 -19.14 4.45 -10.59
C LEU A 79 -20.63 4.10 -10.59
N VAL A 80 -21.25 4.08 -9.42
CA VAL A 80 -22.69 3.82 -9.24
C VAL A 80 -23.35 5.07 -8.67
N GLU A 81 -24.44 5.54 -9.29
CA GLU A 81 -25.09 6.80 -8.91
C GLU A 81 -26.61 6.69 -8.89
N ASP A 82 -27.26 7.31 -7.91
CA ASP A 82 -28.71 7.52 -7.89
C ASP A 82 -29.03 8.95 -8.35
N THR A 83 -29.35 9.09 -9.63
CA THR A 83 -29.58 10.38 -10.27
C THR A 83 -30.73 11.17 -9.66
N GLN A 84 -31.79 10.50 -9.17
CA GLN A 84 -32.92 11.16 -8.53
C GLN A 84 -32.53 11.72 -7.15
N ALA A 85 -31.79 10.94 -6.36
CA ALA A 85 -31.29 11.40 -5.07
C ALA A 85 -30.26 12.52 -5.22
N ILE A 86 -29.38 12.45 -6.22
CA ILE A 86 -28.41 13.51 -6.55
C ILE A 86 -29.14 14.80 -6.94
N ALA A 87 -30.16 14.72 -7.79
CA ALA A 87 -30.94 15.90 -8.19
C ALA A 87 -31.64 16.58 -7.01
N ARG A 88 -32.04 15.80 -6.00
CA ARG A 88 -32.76 16.30 -4.82
C ARG A 88 -31.86 16.80 -3.70
N TYR A 89 -30.73 16.14 -3.45
CA TYR A 89 -29.90 16.38 -2.26
C TYR A 89 -28.48 16.86 -2.58
N GLY A 90 -28.11 16.96 -3.86
CA GLY A 90 -26.73 17.20 -4.29
C GLY A 90 -25.90 15.91 -4.26
N ARG A 91 -24.77 15.89 -4.97
CA ARG A 91 -23.91 14.69 -5.09
C ARG A 91 -23.09 14.47 -3.83
N ASN A 92 -23.23 13.29 -3.22
CA ASN A 92 -22.51 12.84 -2.03
C ASN A 92 -21.85 11.48 -2.32
N VAL A 93 -20.52 11.46 -2.42
CA VAL A 93 -19.75 10.33 -2.93
C VAL A 93 -19.05 9.60 -1.81
N THR A 94 -19.12 8.28 -1.79
CA THR A 94 -18.24 7.42 -0.99
C THR A 94 -17.46 6.46 -1.87
N LYS A 95 -16.41 5.85 -1.31
CA LYS A 95 -15.60 4.82 -1.98
C LYS A 95 -15.73 3.51 -1.24
N MET A 96 -15.79 2.41 -1.97
CA MET A 96 -15.78 1.07 -1.38
C MET A 96 -14.93 0.11 -2.20
N ASP A 97 -14.33 -0.87 -1.51
CA ASP A 97 -13.62 -1.97 -2.15
C ASP A 97 -14.52 -3.21 -2.15
N ALA A 98 -14.82 -3.75 -3.32
CA ALA A 98 -15.59 -4.97 -3.45
C ALA A 98 -14.66 -6.18 -3.29
N PHE A 99 -14.54 -6.69 -2.06
CA PHE A 99 -13.67 -7.81 -1.73
C PHE A 99 -13.99 -9.05 -2.57
N GLY A 100 -12.95 -9.59 -3.25
CA GLY A 100 -13.07 -10.79 -4.10
C GLY A 100 -13.92 -10.59 -5.36
N CYS A 101 -14.29 -9.36 -5.72
CA CYS A 101 -15.12 -9.08 -6.87
C CYS A 101 -14.32 -9.05 -8.17
N THR A 102 -14.69 -9.91 -9.11
CA THR A 102 -14.07 -10.01 -10.45
C THR A 102 -15.03 -9.68 -11.59
N SER A 103 -16.22 -9.15 -11.25
CA SER A 103 -17.27 -8.82 -12.21
C SER A 103 -17.79 -7.41 -11.97
N ARG A 104 -17.77 -6.59 -13.02
CA ARG A 104 -18.39 -5.26 -13.04
C ARG A 104 -19.83 -5.27 -12.53
N GLY A 105 -20.62 -6.27 -12.92
CA GLY A 105 -22.01 -6.40 -12.49
C GLY A 105 -22.19 -6.63 -11.00
N GLN A 106 -21.29 -7.41 -10.40
CA GLN A 106 -21.27 -7.58 -8.95
C GLN A 106 -20.82 -6.30 -8.24
N ALA A 107 -19.80 -5.60 -8.76
CA ALA A 107 -19.34 -4.31 -8.24
C ALA A 107 -20.48 -3.27 -8.26
N HIS A 108 -21.21 -3.17 -9.38
CA HIS A 108 -22.37 -2.28 -9.51
C HIS A 108 -23.47 -2.59 -8.50
N ARG A 109 -23.85 -3.88 -8.35
CA ARG A 109 -24.84 -4.29 -7.33
C ARG A 109 -24.36 -4.01 -5.91
N ALA A 110 -23.06 -4.08 -5.65
CA ALA A 110 -22.50 -3.78 -4.33
C ALA A 110 -22.61 -2.28 -4.00
N GLY A 111 -22.26 -1.40 -4.95
CA GLY A 111 -22.44 0.05 -4.81
C GLY A 111 -23.91 0.46 -4.69
N LEU A 112 -24.78 -0.14 -5.52
CA LEU A 112 -26.22 0.13 -5.48
C LEU A 112 -26.85 -0.32 -4.15
N TRP A 113 -26.38 -1.45 -3.59
CA TRP A 113 -26.82 -1.92 -2.28
C TRP A 113 -26.53 -0.90 -1.17
N LEU A 114 -25.32 -0.33 -1.16
CA LEU A 114 -24.93 0.70 -0.20
C LEU A 114 -25.84 1.92 -0.32
N ILE A 115 -25.99 2.47 -1.53
CA ILE A 115 -26.84 3.65 -1.79
C ILE A 115 -28.29 3.38 -1.34
N LYS A 116 -28.87 2.24 -1.74
CA LYS A 116 -30.26 1.92 -1.41
C LYS A 116 -30.46 1.65 0.08
N THR A 117 -29.47 1.08 0.77
CA THR A 117 -29.51 0.92 2.23
C THR A 117 -29.57 2.30 2.90
N GLU A 118 -28.65 3.21 2.56
CA GLU A 118 -28.60 4.54 3.18
C GLU A 118 -29.80 5.43 2.83
N LEU A 119 -30.41 5.25 1.65
CA LEU A 119 -31.59 6.03 1.22
C LEU A 119 -32.92 5.47 1.73
N LEU A 120 -33.05 4.14 1.90
CA LEU A 120 -34.32 3.49 2.24
C LEU A 120 -34.42 3.08 3.72
N GLU A 121 -33.31 2.73 4.36
CA GLU A 121 -33.25 2.18 5.71
C GLU A 121 -32.67 3.22 6.69
N THR A 122 -33.44 4.29 6.90
CA THR A 122 -32.93 5.52 7.54
C THR A 122 -33.17 5.60 9.05
N GLN A 123 -33.93 4.66 9.61
CA GLN A 123 -34.42 4.72 10.98
C GLN A 123 -33.84 3.59 11.82
N THR A 124 -33.50 3.89 13.07
CA THR A 124 -33.24 2.92 14.12
C THR A 124 -34.29 3.09 15.20
N VAL A 125 -34.78 1.99 15.78
CA VAL A 125 -35.75 1.98 16.86
C VAL A 125 -35.19 1.24 18.07
N ASP A 126 -35.35 1.84 19.25
CA ASP A 126 -34.99 1.29 20.54
C ASP A 126 -36.24 1.15 21.41
N PHE A 127 -36.43 -0.01 22.02
CA PHE A 127 -37.54 -0.30 22.94
C PHE A 127 -37.18 -1.47 23.88
N SER A 128 -37.94 -1.63 24.97
CA SER A 128 -37.76 -2.74 25.91
C SER A 128 -38.98 -3.66 25.89
N VAL A 129 -38.75 -4.96 26.07
CA VAL A 129 -39.79 -6.01 26.12
C VAL A 129 -39.59 -6.91 27.33
N GLY A 130 -40.61 -7.70 27.67
CA GLY A 130 -40.50 -8.74 28.69
C GLY A 130 -39.78 -9.98 28.16
N ALA A 131 -40.21 -11.16 28.62
CA ALA A 131 -39.64 -12.44 28.19
C ALA A 131 -39.77 -12.72 26.68
N GLU A 132 -40.60 -11.94 25.96
CA GLU A 132 -40.68 -11.98 24.49
C GLU A 132 -39.33 -11.69 23.81
N GLY A 133 -38.42 -10.97 24.47
CA GLY A 133 -37.07 -10.69 23.94
C GLY A 133 -36.24 -11.96 23.70
N LEU A 134 -36.46 -13.03 24.46
CA LEU A 134 -35.78 -14.32 24.30
C LEU A 134 -36.14 -15.06 22.99
N ARG A 135 -37.17 -14.60 22.29
CA ARG A 135 -37.58 -15.18 21.00
C ARG A 135 -36.70 -14.73 19.84
N HIS A 136 -35.91 -13.68 20.04
CA HIS A 136 -35.19 -13.02 18.96
C HIS A 136 -33.72 -13.35 18.95
N VAL A 137 -33.17 -13.41 17.73
CA VAL A 137 -31.74 -13.35 17.49
C VAL A 137 -31.42 -12.13 16.62
N PRO A 138 -30.20 -11.56 16.72
CA PRO A 138 -29.77 -10.53 15.78
C PRO A 138 -29.93 -11.01 14.33
N GLY A 139 -30.59 -10.20 13.52
CA GLY A 139 -30.95 -10.47 12.14
C GLY A 139 -32.44 -10.76 11.90
N ASP A 140 -33.22 -11.07 12.93
CA ASP A 140 -34.67 -11.27 12.81
C ASP A 140 -35.38 -10.01 12.33
N VAL A 141 -36.38 -10.17 11.45
CA VAL A 141 -37.27 -9.08 11.04
C VAL A 141 -38.47 -9.05 11.98
N ILE A 142 -38.73 -7.88 12.56
CA ILE A 142 -39.87 -7.60 13.42
C ILE A 142 -40.74 -6.50 12.81
N GLU A 143 -42.03 -6.54 13.09
CA GLU A 143 -42.96 -5.47 12.71
C GLU A 143 -43.26 -4.59 13.93
N ILE A 144 -43.31 -3.27 13.74
CA ILE A 144 -43.72 -2.33 14.77
C ILE A 144 -45.06 -1.70 14.36
N CYS A 145 -46.10 -1.98 15.14
CA CYS A 145 -47.42 -1.39 15.07
C CYS A 145 -47.51 -0.28 16.14
N ASP A 146 -47.01 0.90 15.79
CA ASP A 146 -46.93 2.06 16.66
C ASP A 146 -48.05 3.05 16.32
N ASP A 147 -49.05 3.09 17.21
CA ASP A 147 -50.25 3.92 17.07
C ASP A 147 -49.91 5.43 17.09
N ASP A 148 -48.92 5.83 17.90
CA ASP A 148 -48.51 7.23 18.03
C ASP A 148 -47.83 7.72 16.74
N TYR A 149 -47.09 6.82 16.08
CA TYR A 149 -46.50 7.10 14.77
C TYR A 149 -47.51 7.04 13.62
N ALA A 150 -48.44 6.07 13.66
CA ALA A 150 -49.43 5.86 12.61
C ALA A 150 -50.60 6.86 12.65
N GLY A 151 -50.87 7.45 13.83
CA GLY A 151 -52.01 8.35 14.06
C GLY A 151 -53.37 7.63 14.12
N ILE A 152 -53.38 6.30 14.10
CA ILE A 152 -54.56 5.42 14.14
C ILE A 152 -54.23 4.16 14.94
N SER A 153 -55.24 3.47 15.47
CA SER A 153 -55.06 2.18 16.17
C SER A 153 -54.58 1.10 15.20
N THR A 154 -53.33 0.67 15.33
CA THR A 154 -52.68 -0.35 14.49
C THR A 154 -52.29 -1.61 15.25
N GLY A 155 -52.29 -1.61 16.57
CA GLY A 155 -52.04 -2.82 17.35
C GLY A 155 -52.68 -2.82 18.73
N GLY A 156 -52.79 -4.00 19.34
CA GLY A 156 -53.36 -4.16 20.68
C GLY A 156 -53.41 -5.60 21.14
N ARG A 157 -54.38 -5.93 22.00
CA ARG A 157 -54.67 -7.29 22.50
C ARG A 157 -56.07 -7.79 22.11
N VAL A 158 -56.17 -9.09 21.91
CA VAL A 158 -57.45 -9.78 21.67
C VAL A 158 -58.10 -10.03 23.04
N LEU A 159 -59.29 -9.51 23.29
CA LEU A 159 -60.01 -9.73 24.55
C LEU A 159 -60.85 -11.01 24.56
N ALA A 160 -61.40 -11.41 23.41
CA ALA A 160 -62.19 -12.63 23.29
C ALA A 160 -62.10 -13.22 21.88
N VAL A 161 -62.12 -14.55 21.78
CA VAL A 161 -62.08 -15.30 20.52
C VAL A 161 -63.32 -16.16 20.39
N ASN A 162 -64.09 -15.97 19.31
CA ASN A 162 -65.22 -16.83 18.97
C ASN A 162 -64.97 -17.53 17.62
N SER A 163 -64.46 -18.76 17.70
CA SER A 163 -64.10 -19.54 16.51
C SER A 163 -65.31 -19.98 15.69
N GLN A 164 -66.50 -20.18 16.29
CA GLN A 164 -67.70 -20.59 15.53
C GLN A 164 -68.19 -19.47 14.60
N THR A 165 -68.18 -18.23 15.08
CA THR A 165 -68.63 -17.05 14.30
C THR A 165 -67.50 -16.36 13.54
N ARG A 166 -66.24 -16.79 13.77
CA ARG A 166 -65.01 -16.17 13.27
C ARG A 166 -64.87 -14.71 13.68
N THR A 167 -65.20 -14.40 14.92
CA THR A 167 -65.20 -13.04 15.46
C THR A 167 -64.15 -12.92 16.57
N LEU A 168 -63.34 -11.87 16.49
CA LEU A 168 -62.40 -11.43 17.52
C LEU A 168 -62.95 -10.18 18.19
N THR A 169 -62.86 -10.07 19.51
CA THR A 169 -63.11 -8.82 20.22
C THR A 169 -61.78 -8.18 20.57
N LEU A 170 -61.52 -6.97 20.10
CA LEU A 170 -60.26 -6.26 20.36
C LEU A 170 -60.36 -5.36 21.59
N ASP A 171 -59.22 -4.97 22.15
CA ASP A 171 -59.09 -4.09 23.30
C ASP A 171 -59.36 -2.60 23.01
N ARG A 172 -59.41 -2.23 21.73
CA ARG A 172 -59.64 -0.85 21.27
C ARG A 172 -60.35 -0.84 19.93
N GLU A 173 -60.95 0.30 19.61
CA GLU A 173 -61.65 0.51 18.34
C GLU A 173 -60.69 0.59 17.16
N ILE A 174 -61.09 -0.01 16.04
CA ILE A 174 -60.41 0.05 14.75
C ILE A 174 -61.39 0.51 13.66
N THR A 175 -60.87 1.16 12.63
CA THR A 175 -61.66 1.59 11.47
C THR A 175 -61.11 0.97 10.20
N LEU A 176 -62.01 0.44 9.35
CA LEU A 176 -61.62 -0.10 8.05
C LEU A 176 -61.57 1.00 6.98
N PRO A 177 -60.59 0.95 6.06
CA PRO A 177 -60.54 1.87 4.92
C PRO A 177 -61.67 1.58 3.93
N SER A 178 -62.06 2.60 3.16
CA SER A 178 -63.14 2.51 2.16
C SER A 178 -62.81 1.63 0.95
N SER A 179 -61.55 1.25 0.77
CA SER A 179 -61.08 0.41 -0.33
C SER A 179 -59.79 -0.36 0.04
N GLY A 180 -59.61 -1.54 -0.56
CA GLY A 180 -58.44 -2.39 -0.37
C GLY A 180 -58.62 -3.43 0.75
N THR A 181 -57.79 -4.47 0.73
CA THR A 181 -57.88 -5.58 1.68
C THR A 181 -57.15 -5.22 2.98
N THR A 182 -57.85 -5.30 4.10
CA THR A 182 -57.25 -5.17 5.44
C THR A 182 -56.94 -6.55 6.00
N LEU A 183 -55.74 -6.75 6.51
CA LEU A 183 -55.36 -7.98 7.20
C LEU A 183 -55.16 -7.69 8.69
N ILE A 184 -55.49 -8.65 9.54
CA ILE A 184 -55.09 -8.65 10.95
C ILE A 184 -54.06 -9.77 11.16
N SER A 185 -52.92 -9.39 11.73
CA SER A 185 -51.86 -10.29 12.17
C SER A 185 -52.18 -10.76 13.59
N LEU A 186 -52.16 -12.08 13.79
CA LEU A 186 -52.45 -12.76 15.05
C LEU A 186 -51.30 -13.72 15.36
N VAL A 187 -51.33 -14.31 16.54
CA VAL A 187 -50.39 -15.36 16.97
C VAL A 187 -51.17 -16.66 17.12
N ASP A 188 -50.75 -17.71 16.42
CA ASP A 188 -51.36 -19.04 16.53
C ASP A 188 -50.89 -19.81 17.79
N GLY A 189 -51.43 -21.00 18.01
CA GLY A 189 -51.09 -21.84 19.16
C GLY A 189 -49.64 -22.32 19.20
N GLN A 190 -48.89 -22.17 18.12
CA GLN A 190 -47.46 -22.50 18.03
C GLN A 190 -46.58 -21.27 18.25
N GLY A 191 -47.16 -20.08 18.40
CA GLY A 191 -46.43 -18.83 18.57
C GLY A 191 -45.99 -18.20 17.24
N ASN A 192 -46.55 -18.61 16.10
CA ASN A 192 -46.20 -18.03 14.80
C ASN A 192 -47.13 -16.87 14.43
N PRO A 193 -46.62 -15.81 13.77
CA PRO A 193 -47.45 -14.73 13.27
C PRO A 193 -48.24 -15.17 12.03
N VAL A 194 -49.57 -15.11 12.10
CA VAL A 194 -50.48 -15.47 11.00
C VAL A 194 -51.33 -14.26 10.61
N SER A 195 -51.35 -13.90 9.32
CA SER A 195 -52.22 -12.83 8.81
C SER A 195 -53.50 -13.40 8.21
N VAL A 196 -54.65 -12.84 8.60
CA VAL A 196 -55.97 -13.20 8.08
C VAL A 196 -56.74 -11.96 7.64
N GLU A 197 -57.59 -12.12 6.63
CA GLU A 197 -58.38 -11.02 6.09
C GLU A 197 -59.50 -10.60 7.05
N VAL A 198 -59.65 -9.29 7.25
CA VAL A 198 -60.77 -8.71 7.99
C VAL A 198 -61.94 -8.50 7.03
N GLN A 199 -63.08 -9.13 7.32
CA GLN A 199 -64.29 -9.08 6.49
C GLN A 199 -65.23 -7.95 6.90
N SER A 200 -65.35 -7.69 8.20
CA SER A 200 -66.20 -6.62 8.72
C SER A 200 -65.82 -6.26 10.16
N VAL A 201 -66.12 -5.03 10.57
CA VAL A 201 -65.99 -4.57 11.96
C VAL A 201 -67.36 -4.08 12.44
N THR A 202 -67.79 -4.54 13.62
CA THR A 202 -69.03 -4.13 14.28
C THR A 202 -68.69 -3.44 15.60
N ASP A 203 -69.37 -2.34 15.90
CA ASP A 203 -69.17 -1.55 17.14
C ASP A 203 -67.70 -1.09 17.33
N GLY A 204 -66.92 -0.98 16.26
CA GLY A 204 -65.49 -0.62 16.30
C GLY A 204 -64.55 -1.69 16.85
N VAL A 205 -65.02 -2.64 17.67
CA VAL A 205 -64.16 -3.61 18.41
C VAL A 205 -64.38 -5.07 18.05
N LYS A 206 -65.50 -5.44 17.41
CA LYS A 206 -65.78 -6.83 17.01
C LYS A 206 -65.39 -7.03 15.55
N VAL A 207 -64.32 -7.80 15.33
CA VAL A 207 -63.69 -7.99 14.03
C VAL A 207 -64.01 -9.39 13.52
N LYS A 208 -64.76 -9.47 12.42
CA LYS A 208 -65.02 -10.74 11.72
C LYS A 208 -63.89 -11.01 10.73
N VAL A 209 -63.25 -12.16 10.84
CA VAL A 209 -62.12 -12.56 10.00
C VAL A 209 -62.48 -13.72 9.06
N SER A 210 -61.72 -13.89 7.98
CA SER A 210 -61.94 -14.97 7.01
C SER A 210 -61.82 -16.36 7.65
N ARG A 211 -60.85 -16.51 8.56
CA ARG A 211 -60.67 -17.66 9.46
C ARG A 211 -60.02 -17.21 10.77
N VAL A 212 -60.31 -17.89 11.87
CA VAL A 212 -59.56 -17.75 13.13
C VAL A 212 -58.46 -18.82 13.11
N PRO A 213 -57.17 -18.45 13.17
CA PRO A 213 -56.09 -19.43 13.27
C PRO A 213 -56.23 -20.32 14.51
N ASP A 214 -55.76 -21.56 14.41
CA ASP A 214 -55.85 -22.51 15.53
C ASP A 214 -54.99 -22.05 16.71
N GLY A 215 -55.56 -22.05 17.91
CA GLY A 215 -54.85 -21.73 19.15
C GLY A 215 -54.59 -20.25 19.41
N VAL A 216 -55.25 -19.32 18.71
CA VAL A 216 -55.25 -17.90 19.10
C VAL A 216 -55.82 -17.76 20.51
N ALA A 217 -55.00 -17.26 21.43
CA ALA A 217 -55.38 -17.10 22.83
C ALA A 217 -55.99 -15.71 23.12
N GLU A 218 -56.85 -15.64 24.12
CA GLU A 218 -57.22 -14.36 24.74
C GLU A 218 -55.96 -13.69 25.31
N TYR A 219 -55.95 -12.36 25.27
CA TYR A 219 -54.83 -11.47 25.56
C TYR A 219 -53.61 -11.61 24.64
N SER A 220 -53.70 -12.41 23.56
CA SER A 220 -52.67 -12.42 22.51
C SER A 220 -52.61 -11.08 21.77
N VAL A 221 -51.45 -10.81 21.17
CA VAL A 221 -51.19 -9.55 20.46
C VAL A 221 -51.74 -9.60 19.05
N TRP A 222 -52.26 -8.47 18.59
CA TRP A 222 -52.66 -8.27 17.20
C TRP A 222 -52.03 -7.02 16.60
N GLY A 223 -51.90 -7.03 15.27
CA GLY A 223 -51.45 -5.89 14.47
C GLY A 223 -52.22 -5.79 13.16
N LEU A 224 -52.63 -4.59 12.75
CA LEU A 224 -53.37 -4.35 11.51
C LEU A 224 -52.42 -4.03 10.35
N LYS A 225 -52.71 -4.62 9.20
CA LYS A 225 -52.10 -4.29 7.92
C LYS A 225 -53.15 -3.63 7.05
N LEU A 226 -53.00 -2.33 6.86
CA LEU A 226 -53.92 -1.51 6.09
C LEU A 226 -53.34 -1.27 4.68
N PRO A 227 -54.16 -1.28 3.63
CA PRO A 227 -53.71 -1.02 2.26
C PRO A 227 -53.10 0.37 2.08
N THR A 228 -53.49 1.34 2.92
CA THR A 228 -53.01 2.73 2.88
C THR A 228 -51.82 2.99 3.80
N LEU A 229 -51.42 2.01 4.63
CA LEU A 229 -50.34 2.17 5.59
C LEU A 229 -49.22 1.18 5.28
N ARG A 230 -48.01 1.70 5.03
CA ARG A 230 -46.85 0.84 4.83
C ARG A 230 -46.48 0.16 6.14
N GLN A 231 -46.32 -1.15 6.09
CA GLN A 231 -45.82 -1.92 7.23
C GLN A 231 -44.43 -1.42 7.63
N ARG A 232 -44.22 -1.24 8.93
CA ARG A 232 -42.92 -0.81 9.46
C ARG A 232 -42.16 -2.03 9.95
N LEU A 233 -41.31 -2.54 9.06
CA LEU A 233 -40.42 -3.65 9.35
C LEU A 233 -39.08 -3.13 9.81
N PHE A 234 -38.51 -3.80 10.81
CA PHE A 234 -37.19 -3.51 11.36
C PHE A 234 -36.42 -4.81 11.52
N ARG A 235 -35.13 -4.81 11.18
CA ARG A 235 -34.21 -5.91 11.42
C ARG A 235 -33.50 -5.70 12.75
N CYS A 236 -33.64 -6.66 13.66
CA CYS A 236 -33.01 -6.61 14.97
C CYS A 236 -31.48 -6.65 14.82
N VAL A 237 -30.77 -5.70 15.43
CA VAL A 237 -29.30 -5.65 15.44
C VAL A 237 -28.72 -5.97 16.80
N SER A 238 -29.48 -5.73 17.88
CA SER A 238 -29.05 -6.04 19.24
C SER A 238 -30.23 -6.45 20.11
N ILE A 239 -30.03 -7.51 20.90
CA ILE A 239 -30.88 -7.87 22.04
C ILE A 239 -29.98 -7.89 23.27
N ARG A 240 -30.33 -7.14 24.31
CA ARG A 240 -29.58 -7.09 25.56
C ARG A 240 -30.51 -7.32 26.74
N GLU A 241 -30.18 -8.28 27.60
CA GLU A 241 -30.85 -8.46 28.88
C GLU A 241 -30.50 -7.30 29.83
N ASN A 242 -31.50 -6.80 30.55
CA ASN A 242 -31.36 -5.79 31.61
C ASN A 242 -31.44 -6.45 32.99
N ASP A 243 -30.97 -5.76 34.01
CA ASP A 243 -30.90 -6.27 35.40
C ASP A 243 -32.30 -6.51 36.03
N ASP A 244 -33.36 -6.03 35.41
CA ASP A 244 -34.76 -6.18 35.85
C ASP A 244 -35.52 -7.33 35.17
N GLY A 245 -34.83 -8.14 34.35
CA GLY A 245 -35.44 -9.24 33.59
C GLY A 245 -36.17 -8.81 32.32
N THR A 246 -36.06 -7.53 31.93
CA THR A 246 -36.49 -7.04 30.61
C THR A 246 -35.37 -7.15 29.58
N TYR A 247 -35.73 -7.07 28.31
CA TYR A 247 -34.79 -7.14 27.19
C TYR A 247 -34.88 -5.84 26.37
N ALA A 248 -33.77 -5.14 26.23
CA ALA A 248 -33.64 -4.02 25.32
C ALA A 248 -33.40 -4.53 23.89
N ILE A 249 -34.21 -4.05 22.95
CA ILE A 249 -34.12 -4.37 21.53
C ILE A 249 -33.75 -3.09 20.77
N THR A 250 -32.69 -3.18 19.97
CA THR A 250 -32.33 -2.18 18.96
C THR A 250 -32.51 -2.80 17.58
N ALA A 251 -33.27 -2.14 16.71
CA ALA A 251 -33.54 -2.62 15.36
C ALA A 251 -33.43 -1.50 14.32
N VAL A 252 -32.93 -1.83 13.12
CA VAL A 252 -32.77 -0.89 12.00
C VAL A 252 -33.89 -1.14 10.99
N GLN A 253 -34.42 -0.09 10.37
CA GLN A 253 -35.48 -0.18 9.37
C GLN A 253 -35.11 -1.20 8.29
N HIS A 254 -36.07 -2.05 7.92
CA HIS A 254 -35.90 -3.05 6.87
C HIS A 254 -36.87 -2.79 5.73
N VAL A 255 -36.36 -2.75 4.50
CA VAL A 255 -37.15 -2.54 3.29
C VAL A 255 -37.03 -3.76 2.37
N PRO A 256 -38.03 -4.67 2.34
CA PRO A 256 -37.94 -5.91 1.58
C PRO A 256 -37.72 -5.71 0.07
N GLU A 257 -38.21 -4.60 -0.49
CA GLU A 257 -38.07 -4.30 -1.92
C GLU A 257 -36.63 -3.91 -2.32
N LYS A 258 -35.75 -3.61 -1.35
CA LYS A 258 -34.35 -3.21 -1.56
C LYS A 258 -33.59 -4.22 -2.41
N GLU A 259 -33.75 -5.52 -2.12
CA GLU A 259 -33.04 -6.58 -2.84
C GLU A 259 -33.43 -6.63 -4.31
N ALA A 260 -34.73 -6.58 -4.61
CA ALA A 260 -35.22 -6.57 -5.98
C ALA A 260 -34.76 -5.34 -6.77
N ILE A 261 -34.66 -4.17 -6.13
CA ILE A 261 -34.12 -2.95 -6.76
C ILE A 261 -32.64 -3.14 -7.12
N VAL A 262 -31.87 -3.76 -6.24
CA VAL A 262 -30.42 -3.97 -6.45
C VAL A 262 -30.15 -5.03 -7.51
N ASP A 263 -30.85 -6.15 -7.45
CA ASP A 263 -30.64 -7.27 -8.37
C ASP A 263 -31.05 -6.95 -9.81
N ASN A 264 -32.13 -6.19 -9.98
CA ASN A 264 -32.57 -5.71 -11.30
C ASN A 264 -31.90 -4.39 -11.73
N GLY A 265 -31.15 -3.74 -10.84
CA GLY A 265 -30.55 -2.43 -11.09
C GLY A 265 -29.27 -2.44 -11.90
N ALA A 266 -28.66 -3.62 -12.13
CA ALA A 266 -27.48 -3.75 -12.97
C ALA A 266 -27.89 -4.07 -14.43
N HIS A 267 -27.90 -3.03 -15.27
CA HIS A 267 -28.06 -3.18 -16.72
C HIS A 267 -26.84 -2.63 -17.43
N PHE A 268 -26.21 -3.46 -18.27
CA PHE A 268 -25.06 -3.06 -19.09
C PHE A 268 -25.45 -3.25 -20.55
N ASP A 269 -25.46 -2.15 -21.31
CA ASP A 269 -25.67 -2.20 -22.75
C ASP A 269 -24.41 -2.77 -23.44
N GLY A 270 -24.40 -4.08 -23.70
CA GLY A 270 -23.39 -4.77 -24.53
C GLY A 270 -21.99 -4.96 -23.92
N ASP A 271 -21.03 -5.38 -24.76
CA ASP A 271 -19.62 -5.73 -24.46
C ASP A 271 -18.75 -4.58 -23.90
N GLN A 272 -19.37 -3.53 -23.36
CA GLN A 272 -18.67 -2.38 -22.80
C GLN A 272 -18.24 -2.69 -21.35
N SER A 273 -17.00 -3.15 -21.19
CA SER A 273 -16.27 -2.99 -19.92
C SER A 273 -16.20 -1.48 -19.64
N GLY A 274 -16.91 -1.02 -18.62
CA GLY A 274 -17.10 0.39 -18.28
C GLY A 274 -16.05 0.95 -17.34
N THR A 275 -14.86 0.35 -17.30
CA THR A 275 -13.72 1.11 -16.80
C THR A 275 -13.51 2.26 -17.77
N VAL A 276 -13.58 3.49 -17.25
CA VAL A 276 -13.39 4.74 -17.99
C VAL A 276 -12.02 4.79 -18.72
N ASN A 277 -11.14 3.81 -18.46
CA ASN A 277 -9.92 3.55 -19.20
C ASN A 277 -9.94 2.11 -19.75
N GLY A 278 -10.50 1.96 -20.95
CA GLY A 278 -10.47 0.72 -21.71
C GLY A 278 -9.05 0.15 -21.76
N VAL A 279 -8.91 -1.08 -21.27
CA VAL A 279 -7.76 -1.99 -21.35
C VAL A 279 -6.47 -1.34 -21.87
N THR A 280 -5.54 -1.02 -20.97
CA THR A 280 -4.28 -0.38 -21.35
C THR A 280 -3.41 -1.36 -22.17
N PRO A 281 -3.02 -1.02 -23.41
CA PRO A 281 -2.16 -1.90 -24.21
C PRO A 281 -0.85 -2.22 -23.46
N PRO A 282 -0.46 -3.50 -23.32
CA PRO A 282 0.76 -3.86 -22.62
C PRO A 282 2.01 -3.41 -23.39
N ALA A 283 3.10 -3.14 -22.66
CA ALA A 283 4.40 -2.89 -23.28
C ALA A 283 4.93 -4.16 -23.98
N VAL A 284 5.50 -3.98 -25.17
CA VAL A 284 6.21 -5.05 -25.89
C VAL A 284 7.65 -5.09 -25.39
N GLN A 285 8.12 -6.27 -24.97
CA GLN A 285 9.46 -6.49 -24.43
C GLN A 285 10.20 -7.60 -25.20
N HIS A 286 11.54 -7.60 -25.06
CA HIS A 286 12.48 -8.53 -25.69
C HIS A 286 12.21 -8.82 -27.18
N LEU A 287 11.88 -7.78 -27.95
CA LEU A 287 11.68 -7.91 -29.39
C LEU A 287 12.98 -8.36 -30.08
N THR A 288 12.98 -9.56 -30.65
CA THR A 288 14.07 -10.11 -31.46
C THR A 288 13.63 -10.33 -32.90
N ALA A 289 14.60 -10.32 -33.82
CA ALA A 289 14.41 -10.62 -35.23
C ALA A 289 15.53 -11.55 -35.71
N GLU A 290 15.18 -12.77 -36.09
CA GLU A 290 16.11 -13.80 -36.57
C GLU A 290 15.98 -13.96 -38.10
N VAL A 291 17.08 -13.78 -38.83
CA VAL A 291 17.12 -13.92 -40.29
C VAL A 291 17.42 -15.37 -40.67
N THR A 292 16.60 -15.95 -41.54
CA THR A 292 16.78 -17.28 -42.11
C THR A 292 16.65 -17.24 -43.63
N ALA A 293 17.40 -18.09 -44.33
CA ALA A 293 17.22 -18.30 -45.77
C ALA A 293 16.51 -19.63 -46.00
N ASP A 294 15.42 -19.63 -46.77
CA ASP A 294 14.70 -20.83 -47.18
C ASP A 294 14.45 -20.77 -48.68
N SER A 295 14.88 -21.80 -49.42
CA SER A 295 14.58 -21.98 -50.84
C SER A 295 14.91 -20.79 -51.75
N GLY A 296 15.93 -20.00 -51.40
CA GLY A 296 16.35 -18.81 -52.15
C GLY A 296 15.65 -17.50 -51.76
N GLU A 297 14.75 -17.52 -50.78
CA GLU A 297 14.10 -16.35 -50.21
C GLU A 297 14.61 -16.08 -48.78
N TYR A 298 14.72 -14.80 -48.42
CA TYR A 298 15.05 -14.40 -47.04
C TYR A 298 13.77 -14.21 -46.23
N GLN A 299 13.76 -14.79 -45.05
CA GLN A 299 12.67 -14.73 -44.08
C GLN A 299 13.20 -14.19 -42.75
N VAL A 300 12.31 -13.54 -42.00
CA VAL A 300 12.61 -13.03 -40.66
C VAL A 300 11.54 -13.50 -39.70
N LEU A 301 11.97 -14.20 -38.65
CA LEU A 301 11.12 -14.57 -37.53
C LEU A 301 11.25 -13.52 -36.42
N ALA A 302 10.17 -12.80 -36.16
CA ALA A 302 10.05 -11.88 -35.05
C ALA A 302 9.46 -12.59 -33.83
N ARG A 303 10.05 -12.36 -32.65
CA ARG A 303 9.54 -12.85 -31.36
C ARG A 303 9.57 -11.72 -30.33
N TRP A 304 8.57 -11.67 -29.46
CA TRP A 304 8.51 -10.71 -28.35
C TRP A 304 7.72 -11.30 -27.18
N ASP A 305 7.68 -10.59 -26.07
CA ASP A 305 6.83 -10.91 -24.93
C ASP A 305 6.12 -9.66 -24.39
N THR A 306 5.15 -9.89 -23.50
CA THR A 306 4.44 -8.85 -22.77
C THR A 306 4.47 -9.19 -21.27
N PRO A 307 4.61 -8.18 -20.39
CA PRO A 307 4.69 -8.42 -18.94
C PRO A 307 3.37 -8.94 -18.34
N LYS A 308 2.26 -8.83 -19.08
CA LYS A 308 0.94 -9.33 -18.68
C LYS A 308 0.12 -9.81 -19.87
N VAL A 309 -0.82 -10.71 -19.60
CA VAL A 309 -1.81 -11.20 -20.56
C VAL A 309 -3.06 -10.35 -20.43
N VAL A 310 -3.46 -9.74 -21.53
CA VAL A 310 -4.56 -8.79 -21.59
C VAL A 310 -5.50 -9.21 -22.71
N LYS A 311 -6.80 -9.32 -22.42
CA LYS A 311 -7.78 -9.84 -23.37
C LYS A 311 -8.10 -8.78 -24.44
N GLY A 312 -8.27 -9.23 -25.69
CA GLY A 312 -8.61 -8.33 -26.81
C GLY A 312 -7.45 -7.44 -27.29
N VAL A 313 -6.22 -7.73 -26.88
CA VAL A 313 -5.01 -7.09 -27.40
C VAL A 313 -4.52 -7.83 -28.65
N SER A 314 -4.09 -7.05 -29.64
CA SER A 314 -3.41 -7.51 -30.85
C SER A 314 -2.13 -6.71 -31.05
N PHE A 315 -1.17 -7.24 -31.78
CA PHE A 315 0.10 -6.60 -32.07
C PHE A 315 0.12 -6.10 -33.51
N LEU A 316 0.43 -4.81 -33.67
CA LEU A 316 0.68 -4.20 -34.98
C LEU A 316 2.18 -4.20 -35.23
N LEU A 317 2.60 -4.89 -36.28
CA LEU A 317 3.98 -4.93 -36.75
C LEU A 317 4.13 -4.03 -37.96
N ARG A 318 5.21 -3.25 -37.99
CA ARG A 318 5.61 -2.41 -39.11
C ARG A 318 7.06 -2.72 -39.44
N LEU A 319 7.29 -3.32 -40.62
CA LEU A 319 8.61 -3.59 -41.15
C LEU A 319 8.97 -2.53 -42.19
N THR A 320 10.11 -1.87 -42.01
CA THR A 320 10.63 -0.84 -42.92
C THR A 320 12.04 -1.21 -43.38
N VAL A 321 12.43 -0.72 -44.55
CA VAL A 321 13.77 -0.86 -45.13
C VAL A 321 14.36 0.53 -45.36
N ALA A 322 15.63 0.73 -45.00
CA ALA A 322 16.35 1.95 -45.30
C ALA A 322 16.71 1.99 -46.79
N ALA A 323 16.28 3.04 -47.49
CA ALA A 323 16.65 3.30 -48.88
C ALA A 323 18.00 4.01 -48.97
N ASP A 324 18.62 3.98 -50.15
CA ASP A 324 19.95 4.55 -50.41
C ASP A 324 20.03 6.07 -50.17
N ASP A 325 18.89 6.77 -50.19
CA ASP A 325 18.75 8.20 -49.89
C ASP A 325 18.55 8.49 -48.38
N GLY A 326 18.69 7.47 -47.53
CA GLY A 326 18.54 7.55 -46.08
C GLY A 326 17.08 7.56 -45.60
N ARG A 327 16.09 7.45 -46.50
CA ARG A 327 14.66 7.40 -46.13
C ARG A 327 14.23 5.98 -45.76
N GLU A 328 13.38 5.84 -44.74
CA GLU A 328 12.74 4.55 -44.42
C GLU A 328 11.52 4.32 -45.33
N ARG A 329 11.51 3.21 -46.08
CA ARG A 329 10.37 2.77 -46.89
C ARG A 329 9.63 1.64 -46.19
N LEU A 330 8.29 1.69 -46.23
CA LEU A 330 7.47 0.62 -45.68
C LEU A 330 7.57 -0.63 -46.55
N VAL A 331 7.89 -1.77 -45.95
CA VAL A 331 7.97 -3.08 -46.62
C VAL A 331 6.68 -3.85 -46.39
N SER A 332 6.27 -3.98 -45.14
CA SER A 332 5.07 -4.73 -44.76
C SER A 332 4.50 -4.24 -43.44
N THR A 333 3.20 -4.42 -43.27
CA THR A 333 2.51 -4.29 -41.98
C THR A 333 1.74 -5.56 -41.71
N ALA A 334 1.75 -6.02 -40.46
CA ALA A 334 0.98 -7.17 -40.05
C ALA A 334 0.24 -6.89 -38.74
N ARG A 335 -0.87 -7.61 -38.54
CA ARG A 335 -1.60 -7.63 -37.27
C ARG A 335 -1.76 -9.08 -36.83
N THR A 336 -1.42 -9.39 -35.59
CA THR A 336 -1.51 -10.74 -35.03
C THR A 336 -1.92 -10.70 -33.56
N THR A 337 -2.53 -11.77 -33.05
CA THR A 337 -2.78 -11.96 -31.61
C THR A 337 -1.68 -12.77 -30.94
N GLU A 338 -0.83 -13.42 -31.73
CA GLU A 338 0.33 -14.20 -31.26
C GLU A 338 1.51 -13.28 -30.92
N THR A 339 2.44 -13.76 -30.09
CA THR A 339 3.69 -13.05 -29.77
C THR A 339 4.85 -13.38 -30.71
N THR A 340 4.53 -13.98 -31.86
CA THR A 340 5.48 -14.29 -32.93
C THR A 340 4.88 -13.96 -34.29
N TYR A 341 5.73 -13.59 -35.24
CA TYR A 341 5.32 -13.36 -36.62
C TYR A 341 6.47 -13.59 -37.59
N ARG A 342 6.17 -14.18 -38.76
CA ARG A 342 7.17 -14.45 -39.79
C ARG A 342 6.93 -13.58 -41.01
N PHE A 343 7.95 -12.82 -41.39
CA PHE A 343 8.02 -12.12 -42.68
C PHE A 343 8.76 -12.99 -43.69
N THR A 344 8.26 -13.07 -44.91
CA THR A 344 8.86 -13.85 -46.01
C THR A 344 9.15 -12.93 -47.20
N GLN A 345 9.87 -13.45 -48.21
CA GLN A 345 10.14 -12.72 -49.47
C GLN A 345 10.86 -11.38 -49.28
N LEU A 346 11.78 -11.32 -48.31
CA LEU A 346 12.55 -10.11 -48.06
C LEU A 346 13.75 -10.03 -49.01
N ALA A 347 14.03 -8.83 -49.49
CA ALA A 347 15.20 -8.54 -50.31
C ALA A 347 16.44 -8.26 -49.43
N LEU A 348 17.59 -8.06 -50.06
CA LEU A 348 18.77 -7.57 -49.36
C LEU A 348 18.55 -6.11 -48.93
N GLY A 349 18.90 -5.76 -47.69
CA GLY A 349 18.71 -4.42 -47.16
C GLY A 349 18.92 -4.29 -45.66
N ASN A 350 18.88 -3.05 -45.16
CA ASN A 350 18.85 -2.73 -43.74
C ASN A 350 17.41 -2.52 -43.31
N TYR A 351 16.93 -3.33 -42.38
CA TYR A 351 15.53 -3.34 -41.96
C TYR A 351 15.38 -2.85 -40.52
N ARG A 352 14.23 -2.24 -40.25
CA ARG A 352 13.77 -1.90 -38.92
C ARG A 352 12.37 -2.43 -38.71
N LEU A 353 12.22 -3.29 -37.72
CA LEU A 353 10.94 -3.83 -37.27
C LEU A 353 10.47 -3.07 -36.05
N THR A 354 9.25 -2.57 -36.09
CA THR A 354 8.56 -1.96 -34.95
C THR A 354 7.31 -2.77 -34.62
N VAL A 355 7.12 -3.11 -33.34
CA VAL A 355 5.95 -3.83 -32.83
C VAL A 355 5.31 -3.00 -31.72
N ARG A 356 3.98 -2.87 -31.74
CA ARG A 356 3.20 -2.20 -30.69
C ARG A 356 1.94 -2.98 -30.37
N ALA A 357 1.55 -3.03 -29.10
CA ALA A 357 0.27 -3.58 -28.69
C ALA A 357 -0.86 -2.60 -29.03
N VAL A 358 -2.03 -3.14 -29.41
CA VAL A 358 -3.22 -2.41 -29.79
C VAL A 358 -4.42 -3.08 -29.14
N ASN A 359 -5.18 -2.33 -28.34
CA ASN A 359 -6.40 -2.85 -27.70
C ASN A 359 -7.59 -2.89 -28.68
N ALA A 360 -8.73 -3.40 -28.22
CA ALA A 360 -9.95 -3.52 -29.04
C ALA A 360 -10.50 -2.17 -29.54
N TRP A 361 -10.21 -1.07 -28.83
CA TRP A 361 -10.61 0.29 -29.20
C TRP A 361 -9.61 0.99 -30.15
N GLY A 362 -8.54 0.31 -30.55
CA GLY A 362 -7.53 0.85 -31.45
C GLY A 362 -6.48 1.75 -30.78
N GLN A 363 -6.51 1.89 -29.45
CA GLN A 363 -5.44 2.57 -28.71
C GLN A 363 -4.15 1.77 -28.83
N GLN A 364 -3.06 2.46 -29.11
CA GLN A 364 -1.74 1.88 -29.34
C GLN A 364 -0.84 2.13 -28.12
N GLY A 365 -0.15 1.08 -27.67
CA GLY A 365 0.89 1.19 -26.65
C GLY A 365 2.22 1.66 -27.23
N ASP A 366 3.22 1.76 -26.35
CA ASP A 366 4.57 2.18 -26.74
C ASP A 366 5.21 1.18 -27.73
N PRO A 367 5.90 1.67 -28.78
CA PRO A 367 6.53 0.80 -29.76
C PRO A 367 7.86 0.23 -29.25
N ALA A 368 8.04 -1.09 -29.38
CA ALA A 368 9.36 -1.73 -29.35
C ALA A 368 9.92 -1.79 -30.77
N SER A 369 11.23 -1.55 -30.94
CA SER A 369 11.87 -1.63 -32.25
C SER A 369 13.21 -2.35 -32.22
N VAL A 370 13.50 -3.12 -33.26
CA VAL A 370 14.78 -3.79 -33.50
C VAL A 370 15.21 -3.55 -34.94
N SER A 371 16.52 -3.40 -35.17
CA SER A 371 17.09 -3.26 -36.52
C SER A 371 17.91 -4.50 -36.85
N PHE A 372 17.83 -4.96 -38.09
CA PHE A 372 18.59 -6.12 -38.58
C PHE A 372 18.95 -5.93 -40.05
N ARG A 373 19.94 -6.67 -40.55
CA ARG A 373 20.45 -6.54 -41.91
C ARG A 373 20.39 -7.87 -42.65
N ILE A 374 19.92 -7.83 -43.89
CA ILE A 374 19.96 -8.96 -44.82
C ILE A 374 20.97 -8.59 -45.90
N ALA A 375 22.23 -9.00 -45.73
CA ALA A 375 23.29 -8.79 -46.70
C ALA A 375 24.40 -9.84 -46.54
N ALA A 376 25.14 -10.10 -47.62
CA ALA A 376 26.39 -10.83 -47.52
C ALA A 376 27.33 -10.10 -46.55
N PRO A 377 28.15 -10.83 -45.78
CA PRO A 377 28.98 -10.23 -44.76
C PRO A 377 30.13 -9.44 -45.40
N ALA A 378 30.64 -8.45 -44.67
CA ALA A 378 31.87 -7.76 -45.06
C ALA A 378 33.06 -8.72 -45.00
N ALA A 379 34.07 -8.50 -45.83
CA ALA A 379 35.32 -9.26 -45.73
C ALA A 379 36.03 -8.98 -44.40
N PRO A 380 36.85 -9.93 -43.90
CA PRO A 380 37.70 -9.67 -42.73
C PRO A 380 38.48 -8.36 -42.89
N SER A 381 38.37 -7.47 -41.91
CA SER A 381 39.09 -6.19 -41.93
C SER A 381 40.58 -6.34 -41.65
N ARG A 382 40.92 -7.35 -40.86
CA ARG A 382 42.29 -7.78 -40.57
C ARG A 382 42.29 -9.28 -40.27
N ILE A 383 43.44 -9.90 -40.49
CA ILE A 383 43.73 -11.26 -40.08
C ILE A 383 44.95 -11.18 -39.18
N GLU A 384 44.80 -11.55 -37.92
CA GLU A 384 45.91 -11.68 -36.98
C GLU A 384 46.55 -13.06 -37.18
N LEU A 385 47.85 -13.08 -37.42
CA LEU A 385 48.63 -14.31 -37.54
C LEU A 385 49.55 -14.42 -36.32
N THR A 386 49.37 -15.47 -35.53
CA THR A 386 50.22 -15.79 -34.37
C THR A 386 51.20 -16.91 -34.73
N PRO A 387 52.52 -16.63 -34.81
CA PRO A 387 53.53 -17.64 -35.09
C PRO A 387 53.69 -18.64 -33.94
N GLY A 388 53.83 -19.92 -34.25
CA GLY A 388 54.24 -20.97 -33.32
C GLY A 388 55.31 -21.88 -33.92
N TYR A 389 55.86 -22.81 -33.13
CA TYR A 389 56.84 -23.78 -33.64
C TYR A 389 56.16 -24.76 -34.59
N PHE A 390 56.59 -24.81 -35.87
CA PHE A 390 55.98 -25.63 -36.94
C PHE A 390 54.46 -25.38 -37.16
N GLN A 391 53.95 -24.21 -36.72
CA GLN A 391 52.53 -23.87 -36.85
C GLN A 391 52.28 -22.36 -36.97
N ILE A 392 51.15 -22.00 -37.56
CA ILE A 392 50.66 -20.62 -37.63
C ILE A 392 49.16 -20.62 -37.30
N THR A 393 48.75 -19.76 -36.38
CA THR A 393 47.33 -19.54 -36.05
C THR A 393 46.81 -18.31 -36.78
N ALA A 394 45.70 -18.44 -37.49
CA ALA A 394 45.04 -17.33 -38.17
C ALA A 394 43.71 -16.99 -37.51
N THR A 395 43.56 -15.74 -37.07
CA THR A 395 42.38 -15.21 -36.39
C THR A 395 41.83 -13.99 -37.15
N PRO A 396 40.74 -14.13 -37.90
CA PRO A 396 40.13 -13.04 -38.66
C PRO A 396 39.30 -12.11 -37.75
N HIS A 397 39.25 -10.83 -38.08
CA HIS A 397 38.42 -9.85 -37.38
C HIS A 397 37.64 -8.96 -38.34
N LEU A 398 36.37 -8.74 -38.05
CA LEU A 398 35.53 -7.77 -38.77
C LEU A 398 35.76 -6.35 -38.25
N ALA A 399 35.53 -5.35 -39.10
CA ALA A 399 35.56 -3.93 -38.70
C ALA A 399 34.37 -3.58 -37.78
N VAL A 400 33.23 -4.22 -38.01
CA VAL A 400 32.02 -4.13 -37.17
C VAL A 400 31.66 -5.55 -36.77
N TYR A 401 31.50 -5.78 -35.47
CA TYR A 401 31.13 -7.10 -34.96
C TYR A 401 29.77 -7.53 -35.50
N ASP A 402 29.72 -8.73 -36.08
CA ASP A 402 28.49 -9.36 -36.55
C ASP A 402 28.44 -10.80 -36.03
N PRO A 403 27.52 -11.13 -35.11
CA PRO A 403 27.43 -12.45 -34.49
C PRO A 403 26.95 -13.54 -35.46
N THR A 404 26.42 -13.16 -36.63
CA THR A 404 25.93 -14.11 -37.63
C THR A 404 27.02 -14.62 -38.57
N VAL A 405 28.24 -14.07 -38.46
CA VAL A 405 29.35 -14.33 -39.36
C VAL A 405 30.27 -15.42 -38.83
N GLN A 406 30.59 -16.37 -39.71
CA GLN A 406 31.66 -17.35 -39.56
C GLN A 406 32.75 -17.07 -40.61
N PHE A 407 33.91 -17.71 -40.52
CA PHE A 407 34.98 -17.56 -41.51
C PHE A 407 35.34 -18.90 -42.13
N GLU A 408 35.49 -18.92 -43.45
CA GLU A 408 36.03 -20.06 -44.19
C GLU A 408 37.54 -19.84 -44.40
N PHE A 409 38.36 -20.87 -44.17
CA PHE A 409 39.83 -20.80 -44.21
C PHE A 409 40.42 -21.66 -45.32
N TRP A 410 41.40 -21.10 -46.04
CA TRP A 410 42.21 -21.80 -47.03
C TRP A 410 43.69 -21.53 -46.79
N PHE A 411 44.51 -22.53 -47.10
CA PHE A 411 45.95 -22.52 -46.86
C PHE A 411 46.74 -22.93 -48.10
N SER A 412 47.82 -22.21 -48.39
CA SER A 412 48.73 -22.52 -49.48
C SER A 412 50.19 -22.26 -49.09
N GLU A 413 51.09 -23.13 -49.55
CA GLU A 413 52.54 -22.97 -49.41
C GLU A 413 53.13 -21.99 -50.45
N LYS A 414 52.37 -21.69 -51.51
CA LYS A 414 52.76 -20.73 -52.56
C LYS A 414 51.71 -19.66 -52.70
N ARG A 415 52.15 -18.44 -53.02
CA ARG A 415 51.23 -17.34 -53.31
C ARG A 415 50.38 -17.65 -54.54
N ILE A 416 49.09 -17.35 -54.46
CA ILE A 416 48.13 -17.47 -55.56
C ILE A 416 47.93 -16.07 -56.11
N ALA A 417 48.37 -15.84 -57.35
CA ALA A 417 48.33 -14.51 -57.96
C ALA A 417 46.90 -14.03 -58.29
N ASP A 418 46.00 -14.93 -58.66
CA ASP A 418 44.57 -14.64 -58.89
C ASP A 418 43.72 -15.23 -57.77
N ILE A 419 43.11 -14.36 -56.97
CA ILE A 419 42.27 -14.73 -55.83
C ILE A 419 41.07 -15.63 -56.20
N ARG A 420 40.65 -15.64 -57.47
CA ARG A 420 39.58 -16.52 -57.98
C ARG A 420 39.99 -17.98 -58.05
N GLN A 421 41.30 -18.27 -58.02
CA GLN A 421 41.84 -19.63 -58.06
C GLN A 421 42.07 -20.22 -56.66
N VAL A 422 41.77 -19.48 -55.59
CA VAL A 422 41.95 -19.95 -54.20
C VAL A 422 41.20 -21.26 -53.94
N GLU A 423 39.95 -21.37 -54.38
CA GLU A 423 39.14 -22.57 -54.14
C GLU A 423 39.64 -23.82 -54.87
N THR A 424 40.40 -23.66 -55.95
CA THR A 424 40.95 -24.78 -56.74
C THR A 424 42.43 -25.06 -56.45
N SER A 425 43.17 -24.08 -55.92
CA SER A 425 44.63 -24.14 -55.78
C SER A 425 45.13 -24.09 -54.34
N ALA A 426 44.31 -23.63 -53.38
CA ALA A 426 44.62 -23.68 -51.95
C ALA A 426 43.86 -24.81 -51.26
N ARG A 427 44.44 -25.37 -50.20
CA ARG A 427 43.80 -26.41 -49.38
C ARG A 427 42.73 -25.77 -48.50
N TYR A 428 41.49 -26.20 -48.64
CA TYR A 428 40.42 -25.83 -47.71
C TYR A 428 40.68 -26.44 -46.33
N LEU A 429 40.60 -25.62 -45.30
CA LEU A 429 40.85 -26.00 -43.91
C LEU A 429 39.53 -26.28 -43.18
N GLY A 430 38.55 -25.37 -43.31
CA GLY A 430 37.23 -25.51 -42.70
C GLY A 430 36.57 -24.17 -42.40
N THR A 431 35.44 -24.22 -41.70
CA THR A 431 34.71 -23.03 -41.23
C THR A 431 34.84 -22.93 -39.71
N ALA A 432 35.35 -21.80 -39.20
CA ALA A 432 35.57 -21.58 -37.77
C ALA A 432 35.69 -20.08 -37.44
N LEU A 433 35.96 -19.74 -36.18
CA LEU A 433 36.34 -18.39 -35.76
C LEU A 433 37.86 -18.14 -35.85
N TYR A 434 38.66 -19.20 -35.82
CA TYR A 434 40.12 -19.18 -36.02
C TYR A 434 40.57 -20.53 -36.57
N TRP A 435 41.78 -20.60 -37.13
CA TRP A 435 42.36 -21.87 -37.57
C TRP A 435 43.83 -21.99 -37.22
N ILE A 436 44.29 -23.20 -36.90
CA ILE A 436 45.72 -23.51 -36.67
C ILE A 436 46.21 -24.37 -37.83
N ALA A 437 47.13 -23.85 -38.64
CA ALA A 437 47.85 -24.66 -39.62
C ALA A 437 49.12 -25.20 -38.97
N ALA A 438 49.17 -26.51 -38.72
CA ALA A 438 50.32 -27.22 -38.17
C ALA A 438 50.70 -28.39 -39.07
N SER A 439 52.00 -28.54 -39.39
CA SER A 439 52.50 -29.65 -40.21
C SER A 439 54.03 -29.76 -40.12
N ILE A 440 54.57 -30.96 -40.32
CA ILE A 440 56.02 -31.18 -40.54
C ILE A 440 56.58 -30.40 -41.75
N ASN A 441 55.70 -29.97 -42.66
CA ASN A 441 56.09 -29.21 -43.86
C ASN A 441 56.10 -27.69 -43.63
N ILE A 442 55.65 -27.20 -42.47
CA ILE A 442 55.74 -25.79 -42.09
C ILE A 442 57.14 -25.52 -41.53
N LYS A 443 57.95 -24.72 -42.21
CA LYS A 443 59.37 -24.52 -41.88
C LYS A 443 59.66 -23.07 -41.46
N PRO A 444 60.60 -22.86 -40.50
CA PRO A 444 61.10 -21.53 -40.17
C PRO A 444 61.61 -20.79 -41.40
N GLY A 445 61.35 -19.48 -41.48
CA GLY A 445 61.81 -18.63 -42.58
C GLY A 445 61.11 -18.85 -43.94
N HIS A 446 60.01 -19.62 -43.98
CA HIS A 446 59.20 -19.81 -45.19
C HIS A 446 57.85 -19.10 -45.06
N ASP A 447 57.46 -18.37 -46.11
CA ASP A 447 56.15 -17.70 -46.17
C ASP A 447 55.03 -18.70 -46.46
N TYR A 448 53.96 -18.62 -45.68
CA TYR A 448 52.72 -19.36 -45.91
C TYR A 448 51.55 -18.39 -46.06
N TYR A 449 50.61 -18.75 -46.93
CA TYR A 449 49.53 -17.88 -47.36
C TYR A 449 48.19 -18.43 -46.87
N PHE A 450 47.47 -17.61 -46.12
CA PHE A 450 46.08 -17.83 -45.73
C PHE A 450 45.17 -16.98 -46.59
N TYR A 451 44.11 -17.60 -47.11
CA TYR A 451 43.02 -16.88 -47.78
C TYR A 451 41.76 -17.13 -46.99
N ILE A 452 41.15 -16.06 -46.49
CA ILE A 452 40.03 -16.14 -45.57
C ILE A 452 38.90 -15.25 -46.07
N ARG A 453 37.66 -15.74 -45.97
CA ARG A 453 36.48 -14.94 -46.26
C ARG A 453 35.41 -15.15 -45.19
N SER A 454 34.57 -14.15 -45.01
CA SER A 454 33.42 -14.19 -44.12
C SER A 454 32.23 -14.86 -44.81
N VAL A 455 31.45 -15.60 -44.05
CA VAL A 455 30.23 -16.28 -44.50
C VAL A 455 29.11 -16.12 -43.47
N ASN A 456 27.88 -15.90 -43.94
CA ASN A 456 26.67 -16.00 -43.15
C ASN A 456 25.58 -16.73 -43.96
N THR A 457 24.36 -16.80 -43.45
CA THR A 457 23.21 -17.40 -44.16
C THR A 457 22.83 -16.69 -45.47
N VAL A 458 23.27 -15.45 -45.67
CA VAL A 458 22.95 -14.64 -46.84
C VAL A 458 23.97 -14.84 -47.97
N GLY A 459 25.25 -14.99 -47.65
CA GLY A 459 26.28 -15.18 -48.65
C GLY A 459 27.71 -15.13 -48.11
N LYS A 460 28.66 -14.93 -49.03
CA LYS A 460 30.10 -14.98 -48.77
C LYS A 460 30.76 -13.66 -49.19
N SER A 461 31.75 -13.20 -48.43
CA SER A 461 32.55 -12.03 -48.78
C SER A 461 33.62 -12.37 -49.83
N ALA A 462 34.32 -11.34 -50.31
CA ALA A 462 35.60 -11.53 -50.99
C ALA A 462 36.64 -12.15 -50.05
N PHE A 463 37.63 -12.82 -50.62
CA PHE A 463 38.80 -13.35 -49.93
C PHE A 463 39.76 -12.23 -49.52
N VAL A 464 40.39 -12.41 -48.36
CA VAL A 464 41.48 -11.59 -47.85
C VAL A 464 42.71 -12.48 -47.70
N GLU A 465 43.82 -12.06 -48.31
CA GLU A 465 45.12 -12.72 -48.21
C GLU A 465 45.83 -12.26 -46.92
N ALA A 466 46.42 -13.20 -46.19
CA ALA A 466 47.36 -12.93 -45.12
C ALA A 466 48.59 -13.83 -45.28
N VAL A 467 49.77 -13.25 -45.16
CA VAL A 467 51.05 -13.97 -45.23
C VAL A 467 51.69 -13.98 -43.86
N GLY A 468 52.13 -15.16 -43.42
CA GLY A 468 52.81 -15.32 -42.15
C GLY A 468 53.85 -16.42 -42.20
N GLN A 469 54.82 -16.33 -41.30
CA GLN A 469 55.83 -17.33 -41.07
C GLN A 469 55.58 -18.00 -39.70
N PRO A 470 55.94 -19.28 -39.53
CA PRO A 470 56.03 -19.85 -38.19
C PRO A 470 57.15 -19.13 -37.40
N SER A 471 57.25 -19.42 -36.09
CA SER A 471 58.32 -18.84 -35.26
C SER A 471 59.70 -19.01 -35.92
N ASP A 472 60.58 -18.02 -35.78
CA ASP A 472 61.98 -18.05 -36.21
C ASP A 472 62.96 -18.19 -35.03
N ASP A 473 62.45 -18.43 -33.82
CA ASP A 473 63.25 -18.62 -32.61
C ASP A 473 64.08 -19.91 -32.68
N ALA A 474 65.33 -19.75 -33.10
CA ALA A 474 66.31 -20.83 -33.23
C ALA A 474 66.58 -21.56 -31.89
N SER A 475 66.48 -20.87 -30.75
CA SER A 475 66.68 -21.49 -29.43
C SER A 475 65.51 -22.42 -29.10
N GLY A 476 64.28 -22.00 -29.34
CA GLY A 476 63.09 -22.83 -29.17
C GLY A 476 63.07 -24.07 -30.07
N TYR A 477 63.47 -23.95 -31.34
CA TYR A 477 63.61 -25.12 -32.22
C TYR A 477 64.73 -26.05 -31.78
N LEU A 478 65.87 -25.51 -31.34
CA LEU A 478 66.98 -26.32 -30.85
C LEU A 478 66.57 -27.14 -29.62
N ASP A 479 65.80 -26.56 -28.70
CA ASP A 479 65.32 -27.28 -27.52
C ASP A 479 64.26 -28.34 -27.87
N PHE A 480 63.38 -28.07 -28.84
CA PHE A 480 62.49 -29.08 -29.42
C PHE A 480 63.28 -30.27 -30.00
N PHE A 481 64.31 -30.00 -30.81
CA PHE A 481 65.14 -31.05 -31.39
C PHE A 481 66.04 -31.76 -30.37
N LYS A 482 66.57 -31.08 -29.34
CA LYS A 482 67.29 -31.72 -28.23
C LYS A 482 66.39 -32.73 -27.50
N GLY A 483 65.12 -32.39 -27.28
CA GLY A 483 64.14 -33.29 -26.69
C GLY A 483 63.88 -34.54 -27.52
N GLU A 484 63.86 -34.42 -28.85
CA GLU A 484 63.68 -35.56 -29.76
C GLU A 484 64.97 -36.37 -29.97
N ILE A 485 66.13 -35.71 -30.06
CA ILE A 485 67.46 -36.35 -30.17
C ILE A 485 67.81 -37.11 -28.88
N GLY A 486 67.51 -36.55 -27.71
CA GLY A 486 67.74 -37.18 -26.41
C GLY A 486 66.94 -38.47 -26.17
N LYS A 487 65.88 -38.70 -26.97
CA LYS A 487 65.11 -39.96 -26.96
C LYS A 487 65.72 -41.06 -27.84
N THR A 488 66.77 -40.76 -28.59
CA THR A 488 67.43 -41.75 -29.48
C THR A 488 68.48 -42.57 -28.73
N HIS A 489 68.56 -43.87 -29.03
CA HIS A 489 69.52 -44.78 -28.39
C HIS A 489 70.98 -44.37 -28.63
N LEU A 490 71.26 -43.78 -29.80
CA LEU A 490 72.59 -43.27 -30.17
C LEU A 490 73.04 -42.09 -29.28
N ALA A 491 72.11 -41.23 -28.83
CA ALA A 491 72.42 -40.15 -27.91
C ALA A 491 72.73 -40.67 -26.50
N GLN A 492 72.03 -41.71 -26.03
CA GLN A 492 72.32 -42.32 -24.73
C GLN A 492 73.71 -42.98 -24.68
N GLU A 493 74.14 -43.66 -25.75
CA GLU A 493 75.49 -44.26 -25.84
C GLU A 493 76.60 -43.19 -25.89
N LEU A 494 76.39 -42.06 -26.58
CA LEU A 494 77.38 -40.99 -26.66
C LEU A 494 77.56 -40.28 -25.31
N TRP A 495 76.46 -40.12 -24.55
CA TRP A 495 76.49 -39.54 -23.21
C TRP A 495 77.18 -40.47 -22.20
N THR A 496 77.08 -41.78 -22.36
CA THR A 496 77.81 -42.74 -21.50
C THR A 496 79.31 -42.82 -21.79
N GLN A 497 79.75 -42.50 -23.02
CA GLN A 497 81.18 -42.47 -23.36
C GLN A 497 81.90 -41.18 -22.90
N ILE A 498 81.17 -40.05 -22.78
CA ILE A 498 81.73 -38.78 -22.29
C ILE A 498 81.99 -38.82 -20.76
N ASP A 499 81.27 -39.66 -20.02
CA ASP A 499 81.27 -39.67 -18.55
C ASP A 499 82.44 -40.46 -17.89
N ASN A 500 83.37 -41.02 -18.67
CA ASN A 500 84.39 -41.97 -18.15
C ASN A 500 85.88 -41.59 -18.33
N GLY A 501 86.25 -40.31 -18.44
CA GLY A 501 87.65 -39.93 -18.68
C GLY A 501 88.17 -38.64 -18.03
N GLN A 502 88.78 -38.76 -16.84
CA GLN A 502 89.94 -37.98 -16.35
C GLN A 502 89.83 -36.47 -16.01
N LEU A 503 88.69 -35.95 -15.52
CA LEU A 503 88.62 -34.56 -14.98
C LEU A 503 87.95 -34.43 -13.58
N ALA A 504 87.87 -35.51 -12.81
CA ALA A 504 87.15 -35.52 -11.53
C ALA A 504 87.71 -34.63 -10.39
N PRO A 505 89.03 -34.40 -10.22
CA PRO A 505 89.53 -33.60 -9.10
C PRO A 505 89.21 -32.10 -9.24
N ASP A 506 89.44 -31.52 -10.42
CA ASP A 506 89.27 -30.08 -10.67
C ASP A 506 87.79 -29.66 -10.69
N LEU A 507 86.90 -30.57 -11.09
CA LEU A 507 85.45 -30.36 -11.08
C LEU A 507 84.84 -30.35 -9.67
N THR A 508 85.53 -30.89 -8.65
CA THR A 508 85.01 -30.89 -7.27
C THR A 508 85.25 -29.53 -6.59
N GLU A 509 86.40 -28.91 -6.84
CA GLU A 509 86.74 -27.57 -6.32
C GLU A 509 85.92 -26.47 -7.03
N ILE A 510 85.71 -26.63 -8.35
CA ILE A 510 84.84 -25.77 -9.15
C ILE A 510 83.36 -25.97 -8.77
N ARG A 511 82.89 -27.20 -8.48
CA ARG A 511 81.51 -27.42 -8.02
C ARG A 511 81.23 -26.76 -6.68
N THR A 512 82.16 -26.81 -5.73
CA THR A 512 81.98 -26.15 -4.42
C THR A 512 81.90 -24.62 -4.59
N SER A 513 82.80 -24.04 -5.39
CA SER A 513 82.76 -22.61 -5.71
C SER A 513 81.51 -22.20 -6.51
N ILE A 514 81.04 -23.01 -7.46
CA ILE A 514 79.81 -22.77 -8.22
C ILE A 514 78.56 -22.98 -7.36
N THR A 515 78.60 -23.85 -6.35
CA THR A 515 77.48 -24.09 -5.43
C THR A 515 77.36 -22.95 -4.42
N ASP A 516 78.48 -22.45 -3.91
CA ASP A 516 78.50 -21.27 -3.03
C ASP A 516 78.10 -20.00 -3.79
N VAL A 517 78.62 -19.79 -5.01
CA VAL A 517 78.21 -18.70 -5.90
C VAL A 517 76.77 -18.89 -6.39
N SER A 518 76.30 -20.11 -6.66
CA SER A 518 74.88 -20.36 -7.00
C SER A 518 73.96 -20.13 -5.81
N ASN A 519 74.36 -20.46 -4.59
CA ASN A 519 73.55 -20.21 -3.40
C ASN A 519 73.52 -18.71 -3.06
N GLU A 520 74.62 -17.99 -3.28
CA GLU A 520 74.70 -16.53 -3.14
C GLU A 520 73.94 -15.81 -4.27
N ILE A 521 74.01 -16.28 -5.51
CA ILE A 521 73.22 -15.78 -6.64
C ILE A 521 71.75 -16.15 -6.48
N THR A 522 71.40 -17.35 -6.01
CA THR A 522 70.00 -17.77 -5.81
C THR A 522 69.40 -17.03 -4.62
N GLN A 523 70.14 -16.79 -3.54
CA GLN A 523 69.66 -15.92 -2.45
C GLN A 523 69.63 -14.44 -2.84
N THR A 524 70.57 -13.93 -3.65
CA THR A 524 70.57 -12.51 -4.06
C THR A 524 69.57 -12.23 -5.17
N VAL A 525 69.38 -13.16 -6.11
CA VAL A 525 68.40 -13.07 -7.20
C VAL A 525 67.01 -13.39 -6.68
N ASN A 526 66.78 -14.42 -5.84
CA ASN A 526 65.45 -14.61 -5.26
C ASN A 526 65.08 -13.46 -4.32
N LYS A 527 66.03 -12.91 -3.53
CA LYS A 527 65.74 -11.74 -2.69
C LYS A 527 65.57 -10.45 -3.50
N LYS A 528 66.27 -10.23 -4.63
CA LYS A 528 66.02 -9.07 -5.53
C LYS A 528 64.82 -9.25 -6.46
N LEU A 529 64.47 -10.46 -6.87
CA LEU A 529 63.38 -10.73 -7.82
C LEU A 529 62.03 -10.89 -7.09
N GLU A 530 62.02 -11.43 -5.87
CA GLU A 530 60.88 -11.29 -4.95
C GLU A 530 60.68 -9.81 -4.57
N ASP A 531 61.76 -9.04 -4.36
CA ASP A 531 61.66 -7.59 -4.07
C ASP A 531 61.43 -6.70 -5.31
N GLN A 532 61.51 -7.21 -6.56
CA GLN A 532 61.35 -6.39 -7.78
C GLN A 532 60.40 -6.99 -8.85
N SER A 533 59.45 -7.84 -8.48
CA SER A 533 58.45 -8.42 -9.40
C SER A 533 57.30 -7.48 -9.80
N ALA A 534 57.51 -6.16 -9.79
CA ALA A 534 56.56 -5.17 -10.29
C ALA A 534 57.09 -4.52 -11.57
N ALA A 535 56.67 -5.02 -12.73
CA ALA A 535 56.93 -4.32 -13.98
C ALA A 535 56.08 -3.04 -14.04
N ILE A 536 56.72 -1.88 -13.89
CA ILE A 536 56.11 -0.56 -14.09
C ILE A 536 56.19 -0.20 -15.57
N GLN A 537 55.05 -0.16 -16.26
CA GLN A 537 54.95 0.41 -17.61
C GLN A 537 54.35 1.81 -17.53
N GLN A 538 55.14 2.83 -17.87
CA GLN A 538 54.66 4.19 -18.07
C GLN A 538 54.36 4.41 -19.57
N ILE A 539 53.11 4.72 -19.88
CA ILE A 539 52.63 5.00 -21.23
C ILE A 539 52.33 6.49 -21.32
N GLN A 540 53.09 7.20 -22.15
CA GLN A 540 52.81 8.59 -22.54
C GLN A 540 52.49 8.61 -24.04
N LYS A 541 51.25 8.94 -24.39
CA LYS A 541 50.80 9.01 -25.78
C LYS A 541 50.05 10.31 -26.01
N VAL A 542 50.58 11.17 -26.87
CA VAL A 542 49.89 12.33 -27.42
C VAL A 542 49.68 12.03 -28.90
N GLN A 543 48.43 11.83 -29.31
CA GLN A 543 48.08 11.57 -30.69
C GLN A 543 47.04 12.61 -31.12
N VAL A 544 47.41 13.44 -32.09
CA VAL A 544 46.47 14.27 -32.86
C VAL A 544 46.20 13.51 -34.15
N ASP A 545 44.95 13.12 -34.37
CA ASP A 545 44.57 12.51 -35.63
C ASP A 545 44.22 13.56 -36.71
N THR A 546 44.07 13.12 -37.96
CA THR A 546 43.76 13.96 -39.13
C THR A 546 42.41 14.68 -39.05
N ASN A 547 41.58 14.37 -38.04
CA ASN A 547 40.28 15.01 -37.78
C ASN A 547 40.37 16.07 -36.66
N ASN A 548 41.57 16.49 -36.27
CA ASN A 548 41.83 17.45 -35.19
C ASN A 548 41.40 16.95 -33.79
N ASN A 549 41.24 15.64 -33.58
CA ASN A 549 41.00 15.08 -32.26
C ASN A 549 42.32 14.87 -31.52
N LEU A 550 42.52 15.63 -30.44
CA LEU A 550 43.63 15.47 -29.51
C LEU A 550 43.28 14.39 -28.49
N ASN A 551 43.95 13.23 -28.58
CA ASN A 551 43.93 12.20 -27.56
C ASN A 551 45.28 12.20 -26.83
N SER A 552 45.32 12.85 -25.67
CA SER A 552 46.48 12.85 -24.79
C SER A 552 46.20 11.93 -23.60
N MET A 553 47.00 10.89 -23.42
CA MET A 553 46.86 9.94 -22.33
C MET A 553 48.22 9.68 -21.66
N TRP A 554 48.24 9.81 -20.34
CA TRP A 554 49.31 9.36 -19.47
C TRP A 554 48.78 8.21 -18.63
N ALA A 555 49.47 7.07 -18.60
CA ALA A 555 49.09 5.96 -17.73
C ALA A 555 50.32 5.28 -17.13
N VAL A 556 50.17 4.78 -15.91
CA VAL A 556 51.12 3.91 -15.23
C VAL A 556 50.40 2.61 -14.92
N LYS A 557 50.98 1.49 -15.34
CA LYS A 557 50.46 0.14 -15.12
C LYS A 557 51.51 -0.68 -14.39
N LEU A 558 51.11 -1.26 -13.26
CA LEU A 558 51.80 -2.30 -12.52
C LEU A 558 51.14 -3.62 -12.85
N GLN A 559 51.95 -4.64 -13.10
CA GLN A 559 51.47 -5.99 -13.34
C GLN A 559 52.35 -6.99 -12.60
N GLN A 560 51.70 -7.93 -11.93
CA GLN A 560 52.35 -8.98 -11.15
C GLN A 560 51.61 -10.31 -11.36
N MET A 561 52.35 -11.36 -11.70
CA MET A 561 51.83 -12.73 -11.80
C MET A 561 52.07 -13.42 -10.47
N GLN A 562 51.01 -13.93 -9.83
CA GLN A 562 51.12 -14.75 -8.63
C GLN A 562 50.17 -15.94 -8.75
N ASP A 563 50.68 -17.17 -8.56
CA ASP A 563 49.94 -18.43 -8.65
C ASP A 563 49.14 -18.61 -9.95
N GLY A 564 49.69 -18.15 -11.08
CA GLY A 564 49.04 -18.23 -12.40
C GLY A 564 47.90 -17.22 -12.60
N ARG A 565 47.64 -16.34 -11.62
CA ARG A 565 46.69 -15.24 -11.71
C ARG A 565 47.44 -13.92 -11.90
N LEU A 566 47.03 -13.17 -12.92
CA LEU A 566 47.59 -11.86 -13.22
C LEU A 566 46.87 -10.78 -12.41
N TYR A 567 47.61 -10.09 -11.54
CA TYR A 567 47.15 -8.92 -10.80
C TYR A 567 47.66 -7.66 -11.49
N ILE A 568 46.73 -6.74 -11.80
CA ILE A 568 47.03 -5.48 -12.49
C ILE A 568 46.55 -4.33 -11.62
N ALA A 569 47.41 -3.33 -11.42
CA ALA A 569 47.07 -2.06 -10.79
C ALA A 569 47.56 -0.92 -11.69
N GLY A 570 46.66 -0.09 -12.20
CA GLY A 570 47.04 1.03 -13.08
C GLY A 570 46.21 2.28 -12.88
N ILE A 571 46.82 3.43 -13.12
CA ILE A 571 46.18 4.74 -13.14
C ILE A 571 46.51 5.43 -14.46
N GLY A 572 45.48 5.96 -15.13
CA GLY A 572 45.60 6.75 -16.34
C GLY A 572 44.86 8.06 -16.21
N ALA A 573 45.36 9.11 -16.82
CA ALA A 573 44.69 10.39 -16.97
C ALA A 573 44.80 10.82 -18.43
N GLY A 574 43.71 11.33 -18.99
CA GLY A 574 43.71 11.75 -20.38
C GLY A 574 42.65 12.79 -20.69
N ILE A 575 42.82 13.41 -21.85
CA ILE A 575 41.85 14.34 -22.43
C ILE A 575 41.47 13.76 -23.78
N GLU A 576 40.17 13.62 -23.99
CA GLU A 576 39.56 13.07 -25.19
C GLU A 576 38.57 14.09 -25.75
N ASN A 577 38.55 14.24 -27.07
CA ASN A 577 37.57 15.08 -27.76
C ASN A 577 36.35 14.25 -28.12
N THR A 578 35.26 14.38 -27.36
CA THR A 578 33.99 13.68 -27.65
C THR A 578 33.05 14.58 -28.45
N PRO A 579 32.01 14.04 -29.11
CA PRO A 579 31.02 14.84 -29.83
C PRO A 579 30.32 15.92 -28.98
N ASP A 580 30.31 15.77 -27.65
CA ASP A 580 29.72 16.70 -26.69
C ASP A 580 30.73 17.73 -26.14
N GLY A 581 31.99 17.68 -26.60
CA GLY A 581 33.07 18.59 -26.22
C GLY A 581 34.30 17.89 -25.64
N MET A 582 35.27 18.69 -25.20
CA MET A 582 36.52 18.18 -24.64
C MET A 582 36.30 17.64 -23.22
N GLN A 583 36.62 16.37 -22.99
CA GLN A 583 36.42 15.69 -21.71
C GLN A 583 37.76 15.26 -21.12
N SER A 584 38.05 15.68 -19.89
CA SER A 584 39.16 15.16 -19.08
C SER A 584 38.68 13.94 -18.29
N GLN A 585 39.46 12.86 -18.26
CA GLN A 585 39.13 11.62 -17.57
C GLN A 585 40.31 11.07 -16.77
N VAL A 586 39.99 10.33 -15.70
CA VAL A 586 40.93 9.51 -14.93
C VAL A 586 40.42 8.07 -14.94
N LEU A 587 41.25 7.15 -15.40
CA LEU A 587 40.97 5.73 -15.57
C LEU A 587 41.76 4.94 -14.53
N LEU A 588 41.11 4.01 -13.82
CA LEU A 588 41.73 3.19 -12.79
C LEU A 588 41.47 1.71 -13.11
N ALA A 589 42.53 0.90 -13.12
CA ALA A 589 42.45 -0.53 -13.35
C ALA A 589 43.04 -1.26 -12.14
N ALA A 590 42.21 -1.62 -11.16
CA ALA A 590 42.63 -2.32 -9.95
C ALA A 590 41.42 -3.01 -9.29
N ASP A 591 41.65 -4.13 -8.58
CA ASP A 591 40.61 -4.83 -7.80
C ASP A 591 40.15 -4.03 -6.56
N ARG A 592 40.98 -3.11 -6.05
CA ARG A 592 40.67 -2.27 -4.88
C ARG A 592 41.36 -0.91 -4.99
N ILE A 593 40.61 0.16 -4.73
CA ILE A 593 41.14 1.54 -4.66
C ILE A 593 41.02 2.03 -3.22
N ALA A 594 42.11 2.55 -2.64
CA ALA A 594 42.12 3.07 -1.27
C ALA A 594 43.14 4.21 -1.11
N MET A 595 42.88 5.14 -0.19
CA MET A 595 43.86 6.16 0.18
C MET A 595 44.80 5.60 1.25
N ILE A 596 46.10 5.78 1.08
CA ILE A 596 47.12 5.41 2.05
C ILE A 596 47.40 6.62 2.94
N ASN A 597 47.39 6.44 4.27
CA ASN A 597 47.88 7.45 5.18
C ASN A 597 49.42 7.52 5.08
N PRO A 598 50.00 8.65 4.64
CA PRO A 598 51.43 8.75 4.38
C PRO A 598 52.28 8.65 5.66
N ALA A 599 51.71 8.86 6.84
CA ALA A 599 52.45 8.83 8.10
C ALA A 599 52.65 7.42 8.68
N ASN A 600 51.79 6.45 8.35
CA ASN A 600 51.83 5.11 8.94
C ASN A 600 51.56 3.96 7.96
N GLY A 601 51.32 4.25 6.67
CA GLY A 601 51.10 3.23 5.64
C GLY A 601 49.74 2.54 5.70
N ASN A 602 48.86 2.90 6.64
CA ASN A 602 47.55 2.26 6.75
C ASN A 602 46.64 2.68 5.58
N THR A 603 46.02 1.69 4.94
CA THR A 603 45.01 1.92 3.90
C THR A 603 43.64 2.14 4.53
N LYS A 604 43.01 3.29 4.28
CA LYS A 604 41.60 3.51 4.61
C LYS A 604 40.79 3.46 3.30
N PRO A 605 40.04 2.38 3.02
CA PRO A 605 39.21 2.30 1.83
C PRO A 605 38.07 3.32 1.90
N MET A 606 38.04 4.28 0.98
CA MET A 606 36.98 5.29 0.88
C MET A 606 35.92 4.91 -0.18
N PHE A 607 36.35 4.24 -1.26
CA PHE A 607 35.49 3.74 -2.35
C PHE A 607 36.02 2.37 -2.80
N VAL A 608 35.28 1.30 -2.56
CA VAL A 608 35.61 -0.04 -3.06
C VAL A 608 34.62 -0.37 -4.16
N GLY A 609 35.06 -0.38 -5.41
CA GLY A 609 34.29 -0.97 -6.50
C GLY A 609 34.48 -2.48 -6.48
N GLN A 610 33.42 -3.27 -6.38
CA GLN A 610 33.48 -4.73 -6.46
C GLN A 610 32.26 -5.23 -7.24
N GLY A 611 32.49 -5.80 -8.43
CA GLY A 611 31.42 -6.07 -9.41
C GLY A 611 30.77 -4.76 -9.89
N ASP A 612 29.45 -4.75 -10.04
CA ASP A 612 28.66 -3.57 -10.43
C ASP A 612 28.28 -2.65 -9.22
N GLN A 613 28.98 -2.78 -8.08
CA GLN A 613 28.65 -2.06 -6.84
C GLN A 613 29.83 -1.24 -6.31
N ILE A 614 29.52 -0.12 -5.64
CA ILE A 614 30.47 0.74 -4.94
C ILE A 614 30.17 0.72 -3.44
N PHE A 615 31.14 0.32 -2.63
CA PHE A 615 31.09 0.37 -1.16
C PHE A 615 31.86 1.58 -0.65
N MET A 616 31.24 2.38 0.21
CA MET A 616 31.86 3.56 0.82
C MET A 616 31.73 3.44 2.34
N ASN A 617 32.82 3.73 3.06
CA ASN A 617 32.82 3.71 4.52
C ASN A 617 32.71 5.14 5.05
N ASP A 618 31.67 5.43 5.84
CA ASP A 618 31.38 6.74 6.46
C ASP A 618 31.47 7.95 5.50
N VAL A 619 30.50 8.07 4.59
CA VAL A 619 30.49 9.14 3.56
C VAL A 619 29.83 10.44 4.07
N PHE A 620 30.48 11.58 3.83
CA PHE A 620 29.88 12.91 4.01
C PHE A 620 29.65 13.55 2.64
N LEU A 621 28.37 13.77 2.27
CA LEU A 621 27.97 14.29 0.96
C LEU A 621 27.41 15.71 1.08
N LYS A 622 27.86 16.62 0.22
CA LYS A 622 27.28 17.97 0.12
C LYS A 622 25.86 17.94 -0.46
N ARG A 623 25.63 17.12 -1.49
CA ARG A 623 24.32 16.87 -2.12
C ARG A 623 24.29 15.44 -2.67
N LEU A 624 23.18 14.74 -2.50
CA LEU A 624 22.88 13.44 -3.13
C LEU A 624 21.69 13.63 -4.08
N THR A 625 21.77 13.11 -5.30
CA THR A 625 20.68 13.08 -6.28
C THR A 625 20.53 11.65 -6.75
N ALA A 626 19.41 11.00 -6.41
CA ALA A 626 19.17 9.60 -6.74
C ALA A 626 17.67 9.35 -6.99
N PRO A 627 17.30 8.55 -8.00
CA PRO A 627 15.90 8.18 -8.25
C PRO A 627 15.36 7.20 -7.20
N THR A 628 16.24 6.40 -6.61
CA THR A 628 15.93 5.51 -5.49
C THR A 628 17.08 5.47 -4.48
N ILE A 629 16.74 5.31 -3.21
CA ILE A 629 17.69 5.02 -2.13
C ILE A 629 17.07 3.92 -1.30
N THR A 630 17.78 2.81 -1.06
CA THR A 630 17.24 1.70 -0.25
C THR A 630 18.33 1.19 0.67
N SER A 631 18.11 1.20 1.98
CA SER A 631 18.98 0.54 2.95
C SER A 631 18.86 -0.97 2.83
N GLY A 632 19.91 -1.74 3.18
CA GLY A 632 19.83 -3.20 3.28
C GLY A 632 18.73 -3.68 4.25
N GLY A 633 18.21 -4.89 4.01
CA GLY A 633 17.16 -5.55 4.79
C GLY A 633 15.82 -5.69 4.05
N ASN A 634 15.01 -6.70 4.40
CA ASN A 634 13.68 -6.92 3.84
C ASN A 634 12.63 -7.04 4.97
N PRO A 635 11.77 -6.03 5.19
CA PRO A 635 11.70 -4.74 4.47
C PRO A 635 12.79 -3.76 4.91
N PRO A 636 13.20 -2.81 4.02
CA PRO A 636 14.25 -1.84 4.31
C PRO A 636 13.88 -0.91 5.48
N ALA A 637 14.88 -0.49 6.24
CA ALA A 637 14.71 0.47 7.34
C ALA A 637 14.58 1.91 6.83
N PHE A 638 15.25 2.24 5.72
CA PHE A 638 15.18 3.51 5.02
C PHE A 638 14.99 3.28 3.52
N SER A 639 13.98 3.89 2.91
CA SER A 639 13.81 3.86 1.45
C SER A 639 13.19 5.12 0.88
N LEU A 640 13.70 5.58 -0.26
CA LEU A 640 13.09 6.57 -1.16
C LEU A 640 12.82 5.89 -2.50
N THR A 641 11.57 5.87 -2.93
CA THR A 641 11.14 5.25 -4.20
C THR A 641 10.91 6.32 -5.29
N PRO A 642 10.86 5.94 -6.59
CA PRO A 642 10.74 6.91 -7.68
C PRO A 642 9.44 7.72 -7.67
N ASP A 643 8.37 7.17 -7.07
CA ASP A 643 7.08 7.82 -6.83
C ASP A 643 7.11 8.79 -5.63
N GLY A 644 8.28 9.00 -5.02
CA GLY A 644 8.48 10.00 -3.96
C GLY A 644 8.13 9.53 -2.55
N LYS A 645 7.86 8.23 -2.35
CA LYS A 645 7.56 7.69 -1.02
C LYS A 645 8.84 7.52 -0.20
N LEU A 646 8.89 8.21 0.95
CA LEU A 646 9.93 8.06 1.97
C LEU A 646 9.44 7.10 3.07
N THR A 647 10.21 6.05 3.34
CA THR A 647 10.05 5.18 4.51
C THR A 647 11.29 5.31 5.38
N ALA A 648 11.12 5.59 6.68
CA ALA A 648 12.22 5.64 7.64
C ALA A 648 11.77 5.09 9.00
N LYS A 649 12.42 4.02 9.47
CA LYS A 649 12.19 3.42 10.80
C LYS A 649 13.12 4.07 11.84
N ASN A 650 12.58 4.38 13.02
CA ASN A 650 13.33 4.99 14.14
C ASN A 650 14.05 6.30 13.75
N ALA A 651 13.41 7.14 12.93
CA ALA A 651 13.97 8.42 12.52
C ALA A 651 13.94 9.43 13.68
N ASP A 652 15.06 10.10 13.93
CA ASP A 652 15.17 11.30 14.77
C ASP A 652 15.31 12.53 13.87
N ILE A 653 14.39 13.49 14.01
CA ILE A 653 14.33 14.70 13.20
C ILE A 653 14.43 15.90 14.14
N SER A 654 15.61 16.48 14.25
CA SER A 654 15.89 17.64 15.10
C SER A 654 15.50 19.00 14.49
N GLY A 655 15.00 19.00 13.25
CA GLY A 655 14.54 20.19 12.52
C GLY A 655 13.02 20.29 12.40
N SER A 656 12.53 21.13 11.48
CA SER A 656 11.11 21.27 11.18
C SER A 656 10.66 20.28 10.10
N VAL A 657 9.54 19.58 10.33
CA VAL A 657 8.83 18.83 9.29
C VAL A 657 7.68 19.68 8.76
N ASN A 658 7.67 19.97 7.46
CA ASN A 658 6.56 20.66 6.79
C ASN A 658 5.79 19.68 5.91
N ALA A 659 4.53 19.41 6.24
CA ALA A 659 3.66 18.52 5.51
C ALA A 659 2.36 19.26 5.12
N ASN A 660 2.04 19.25 3.83
CA ASN A 660 0.82 19.91 3.32
C ASN A 660 -0.45 19.09 3.58
N ALA A 661 -0.31 17.77 3.74
CA ALA A 661 -1.37 16.83 4.08
C ALA A 661 -0.75 15.55 4.66
N GLY A 662 -1.47 14.85 5.53
CA GLY A 662 -1.05 13.55 6.06
C GLY A 662 -1.78 13.16 7.35
N THR A 663 -1.63 11.89 7.72
CA THR A 663 -2.15 11.34 8.99
C THR A 663 -0.97 10.96 9.88
N LEU A 664 -0.97 11.44 11.12
CA LEU A 664 0.00 11.03 12.14
C LEU A 664 -0.71 10.13 13.15
N ASN A 665 -0.14 8.96 13.43
CA ASN A 665 -0.70 7.99 14.38
C ASN A 665 0.24 7.86 15.58
N ASN A 666 -0.33 7.77 16.78
CA ASN A 666 0.43 7.58 18.04
C ASN A 666 1.48 8.67 18.30
N VAL A 667 1.09 9.94 18.13
CA VAL A 667 1.97 11.10 18.37
C VAL A 667 1.95 11.48 19.85
N THR A 668 3.13 11.55 20.46
CA THR A 668 3.33 12.15 21.78
C THR A 668 4.00 13.51 21.61
N VAL A 669 3.41 14.56 22.18
CA VAL A 669 4.04 15.89 22.27
C VAL A 669 4.50 16.08 23.71
N ASN A 670 5.82 16.20 23.92
CA ASN A 670 6.41 16.26 25.27
C ASN A 670 6.36 17.65 25.90
N GLU A 671 6.25 18.70 25.08
CA GLU A 671 6.19 20.10 25.51
C GLU A 671 4.89 20.75 25.02
N ASN A 672 4.99 21.82 24.24
CA ASN A 672 3.85 22.62 23.80
C ASN A 672 3.51 22.34 22.32
N CYS A 673 2.22 22.27 22.00
CA CYS A 673 1.69 22.23 20.64
C CYS A 673 0.82 23.46 20.37
N THR A 674 0.98 24.09 19.20
CA THR A 674 0.09 25.17 18.74
C THR A 674 -0.64 24.73 17.47
N ILE A 675 -1.96 24.60 17.56
CA ILE A 675 -2.83 24.29 16.42
C ILE A 675 -3.47 25.59 15.95
N LYS A 676 -3.12 26.02 14.73
CA LYS A 676 -3.66 27.27 14.14
C LYS A 676 -5.02 27.07 13.44
N GLY A 677 -5.43 25.81 13.23
CA GLY A 677 -6.69 25.42 12.60
C GLY A 677 -7.67 24.77 13.58
N MET A 678 -8.63 24.02 13.05
CA MET A 678 -9.61 23.27 13.83
C MET A 678 -9.02 21.95 14.33
N LEU A 679 -9.23 21.61 15.60
CA LEU A 679 -8.97 20.29 16.17
C LEU A 679 -10.31 19.60 16.43
N GLU A 680 -10.53 18.45 15.79
CA GLU A 680 -11.63 17.54 16.08
C GLU A 680 -11.06 16.29 16.76
N ALA A 681 -11.58 15.95 17.94
CA ALA A 681 -11.11 14.80 18.71
C ALA A 681 -12.30 14.13 19.43
N THR A 682 -12.35 12.79 19.40
CA THR A 682 -13.40 11.99 20.05
C THR A 682 -13.24 11.91 21.56
N GLN A 683 -12.01 11.97 22.07
CA GLN A 683 -11.70 12.00 23.49
C GLN A 683 -10.46 12.86 23.74
N VAL A 684 -10.53 13.77 24.70
CA VAL A 684 -9.37 14.52 25.20
C VAL A 684 -9.26 14.30 26.70
N ARG A 685 -8.09 13.88 27.19
CA ARG A 685 -7.81 13.66 28.61
C ARG A 685 -6.81 14.71 29.10
N GLY A 686 -7.24 15.58 30.02
CA GLY A 686 -6.46 16.71 30.56
C GLY A 686 -7.36 17.78 31.19
N ASP A 687 -6.76 18.82 31.77
CA ASP A 687 -7.49 19.87 32.50
C ASP A 687 -8.16 20.90 31.56
N PHE A 688 -9.44 20.69 31.24
CA PHE A 688 -10.33 21.74 30.68
C PHE A 688 -11.11 22.49 31.76
N VAL A 689 -11.08 21.98 32.99
CA VAL A 689 -11.93 22.36 34.12
C VAL A 689 -11.08 22.43 35.38
N LYS A 690 -11.20 23.51 36.17
CA LYS A 690 -10.54 23.64 37.48
C LYS A 690 -11.59 23.74 38.57
N ALA A 691 -11.54 22.84 39.55
CA ALA A 691 -12.50 22.80 40.65
C ALA A 691 -11.79 22.97 42.01
N VAL A 692 -12.45 23.65 42.94
CA VAL A 692 -12.05 23.72 44.35
C VAL A 692 -13.26 23.41 45.22
N SER A 693 -13.06 22.62 46.28
CA SER A 693 -14.07 22.32 47.30
C SER A 693 -13.54 22.68 48.68
N LYS A 694 -14.37 23.30 49.52
CA LYS A 694 -14.00 23.66 50.90
C LYS A 694 -15.19 23.61 51.83
N SER A 695 -15.04 22.98 52.99
CA SER A 695 -16.06 22.95 54.04
C SER A 695 -16.26 24.33 54.68
N PHE A 696 -17.49 24.61 55.10
CA PHE A 696 -17.80 25.83 55.84
C PHE A 696 -17.23 25.78 57.26
N PRO A 697 -16.77 26.92 57.81
CA PRO A 697 -16.37 27.00 59.20
C PRO A 697 -17.52 26.59 60.13
N LYS A 698 -17.17 25.93 61.23
CA LYS A 698 -18.11 25.54 62.27
C LYS A 698 -17.72 26.17 63.61
N GLN A 699 -18.71 26.51 64.41
CA GLN A 699 -18.54 27.03 65.77
C GLN A 699 -19.29 26.14 66.77
N ALA A 700 -18.88 26.15 68.03
CA ALA A 700 -19.58 25.41 69.09
C ALA A 700 -21.03 25.91 69.24
N GLY A 701 -21.98 24.96 69.28
CA GLY A 701 -23.40 25.20 69.46
C GLY A 701 -23.75 25.56 70.91
N THR A 702 -24.97 26.07 71.08
CA THR A 702 -25.47 26.63 72.36
C THR A 702 -25.63 25.56 73.47
N TRP A 703 -25.73 24.28 73.12
CA TRP A 703 -25.81 23.14 74.04
C TRP A 703 -24.76 22.11 73.63
N GLY A 704 -23.92 21.67 74.57
CA GLY A 704 -22.63 20.98 74.38
C GLY A 704 -22.45 20.01 73.18
N ASN A 705 -21.20 19.95 72.69
CA ASN A 705 -20.66 19.09 71.61
C ASN A 705 -21.40 19.09 70.25
N THR A 706 -22.27 20.05 69.98
CA THR A 706 -22.81 20.27 68.63
C THR A 706 -21.96 21.29 67.88
N GLU A 707 -21.48 20.95 66.69
CA GLU A 707 -20.83 21.91 65.80
C GLU A 707 -21.86 22.55 64.87
N THR A 708 -21.84 23.88 64.74
CA THR A 708 -22.83 24.64 63.99
C THR A 708 -22.17 25.39 62.84
N PRO A 709 -22.67 25.27 61.59
CA PRO A 709 -22.12 26.02 60.47
C PRO A 709 -22.29 27.52 60.67
N ASN A 710 -21.19 28.24 60.80
CA ASN A 710 -21.20 29.70 60.90
C ASN A 710 -19.87 30.25 60.44
N GLY A 711 -19.91 31.11 59.43
CA GLY A 711 -18.71 31.72 58.86
C GLY A 711 -18.81 31.93 57.36
N THR A 712 -17.69 32.34 56.78
CA THR A 712 -17.59 32.66 55.35
C THR A 712 -16.51 31.81 54.67
N VAL A 713 -16.83 31.27 53.50
CA VAL A 713 -15.86 30.67 52.57
C VAL A 713 -15.65 31.65 51.42
N THR A 714 -14.40 32.04 51.19
CA THR A 714 -14.03 32.95 50.10
C THR A 714 -13.25 32.19 49.04
N VAL A 715 -13.68 32.31 47.78
CA VAL A 715 -13.03 31.73 46.60
C VAL A 715 -12.61 32.86 45.68
N THR A 716 -11.31 32.93 45.37
CA THR A 716 -10.78 33.91 44.41
C THR A 716 -10.31 33.17 43.16
N ILE A 717 -10.82 33.60 42.02
CA ILE A 717 -10.54 33.05 40.70
C ILE A 717 -9.81 34.13 39.92
N SER A 718 -8.54 33.90 39.58
CA SER A 718 -7.76 34.80 38.74
C SER A 718 -7.67 34.21 37.33
N ASP A 719 -8.02 35.01 36.31
CA ASP A 719 -7.93 34.62 34.90
C ASP A 719 -7.20 35.72 34.11
N ASP A 720 -6.16 35.33 33.39
CA ASP A 720 -5.33 36.16 32.52
C ASP A 720 -5.53 35.84 31.03
N HIS A 721 -6.47 34.95 30.71
CA HIS A 721 -6.68 34.48 29.34
C HIS A 721 -7.80 35.26 28.60
N ASN A 722 -7.75 35.21 27.27
CA ASN A 722 -8.54 36.03 26.34
C ASN A 722 -9.86 35.38 25.86
N PHE A 723 -10.45 34.47 26.64
CA PHE A 723 -11.74 33.84 26.29
C PHE A 723 -12.68 33.76 27.49
N ASP A 724 -13.99 33.69 27.24
CA ASP A 724 -14.98 33.69 28.31
C ASP A 724 -14.96 32.36 29.11
N ARG A 725 -15.19 32.46 30.41
CA ARG A 725 -15.33 31.33 31.33
C ARG A 725 -16.73 31.26 31.93
N GLN A 726 -17.10 30.07 32.38
CA GLN A 726 -18.24 29.84 33.25
C GLN A 726 -17.76 29.31 34.59
N ILE A 727 -18.21 29.96 35.66
CA ILE A 727 -18.05 29.52 37.03
C ILE A 727 -19.34 28.80 37.43
N ILE A 728 -19.25 27.50 37.64
CA ILE A 728 -20.35 26.62 38.02
C ILE A 728 -20.24 26.34 39.52
N ILE A 729 -21.34 26.58 40.23
CA ILE A 729 -21.49 26.31 41.66
C ILE A 729 -22.53 25.20 41.78
N PRO A 730 -22.09 23.94 42.02
CA PRO A 730 -23.00 22.85 42.34
C PRO A 730 -23.86 23.17 43.57
N PRO A 731 -24.99 22.48 43.78
CA PRO A 731 -25.90 22.77 44.89
C PRO A 731 -25.20 22.71 46.25
N ILE A 732 -25.17 23.84 46.95
CA ILE A 732 -24.84 23.95 48.36
C ILE A 732 -26.14 23.82 49.13
N ILE A 733 -26.27 22.77 49.95
CA ILE A 733 -27.50 22.46 50.70
C ILE A 733 -27.21 22.67 52.19
N PHE A 734 -28.11 23.36 52.88
CA PHE A 734 -28.00 23.62 54.32
C PHE A 734 -29.35 23.47 55.02
N ASN A 735 -29.33 22.89 56.22
CA ASN A 735 -30.54 22.61 57.00
C ASN A 735 -30.36 22.84 58.50
N GLY A 736 -31.45 23.23 59.13
CA GLY A 736 -31.57 23.25 60.59
C GLY A 736 -32.07 21.91 61.14
N ILE A 737 -31.75 21.65 62.40
CA ILE A 737 -32.23 20.50 63.16
C ILE A 737 -33.47 20.89 63.98
N ALA A 738 -34.40 19.93 64.13
CA ALA A 738 -35.60 20.07 64.97
C ALA A 738 -35.23 19.98 66.46
N TYR A 739 -35.87 20.80 67.28
CA TYR A 739 -35.77 20.76 68.73
C TYR A 739 -37.13 20.98 69.39
N SER A 740 -37.28 20.45 70.59
CA SER A 740 -38.48 20.65 71.41
C SER A 740 -38.37 21.97 72.18
N ASP A 741 -39.30 22.90 71.90
CA ASP A 741 -39.48 24.09 72.73
C ASP A 741 -40.50 23.78 73.83
N PRO A 742 -40.12 23.77 75.12
CA PRO A 742 -41.04 23.44 76.21
C PRO A 742 -42.15 24.48 76.41
N GLY A 743 -42.07 25.67 75.79
CA GLY A 743 -43.03 26.76 75.96
C GLY A 743 -42.85 27.50 77.29
N SER A 744 -43.41 28.71 77.39
CA SER A 744 -43.44 29.49 78.63
C SER A 744 -44.72 30.33 78.73
N GLY A 745 -45.40 30.29 79.88
CA GLY A 745 -46.67 30.98 80.09
C GLY A 745 -47.84 30.35 79.31
N ASN A 746 -48.74 31.17 78.76
CA ASN A 746 -49.92 30.71 77.99
C ASN A 746 -49.60 30.22 76.55
N ASN A 747 -48.32 30.03 76.20
CA ASN A 747 -47.93 29.50 74.91
C ASN A 747 -47.63 27.99 75.02
N PRO A 748 -48.43 27.11 74.40
CA PRO A 748 -48.14 25.69 74.38
C PRO A 748 -46.82 25.43 73.64
N GLY A 749 -45.93 24.65 74.26
CA GLY A 749 -44.68 24.20 73.65
C GLY A 749 -44.91 23.38 72.38
N GLY A 750 -43.88 23.24 71.53
CA GLY A 750 -43.96 22.54 70.24
C GLY A 750 -42.60 22.31 69.59
N THR A 751 -42.59 21.59 68.45
CA THR A 751 -41.36 21.36 67.68
C THR A 751 -40.97 22.62 66.91
N ARG A 752 -39.78 23.15 67.18
CA ARG A 752 -39.18 24.26 66.44
C ARG A 752 -37.97 23.77 65.66
N TYR A 753 -37.59 24.52 64.64
CA TYR A 753 -36.40 24.23 63.84
C TYR A 753 -35.44 25.39 63.97
N THR A 754 -34.15 25.06 64.04
CA THR A 754 -33.09 26.06 63.97
C THR A 754 -33.06 26.71 62.57
N GLY A 755 -32.93 28.04 62.54
CA GLY A 755 -32.90 28.81 61.30
C GLY A 755 -31.46 29.03 60.84
N TYR A 756 -31.22 29.00 59.52
CA TYR A 756 -29.96 29.45 58.93
C TYR A 756 -30.24 30.41 57.78
N GLY A 757 -29.45 31.48 57.73
CA GLY A 757 -29.32 32.36 56.58
C GLY A 757 -28.05 32.03 55.80
N PHE A 758 -28.14 32.12 54.48
CA PHE A 758 -27.06 31.92 53.55
C PHE A 758 -27.00 33.06 52.54
N GLU A 759 -25.85 33.71 52.43
CA GLU A 759 -25.59 34.82 51.52
C GLU A 759 -24.44 34.50 50.57
N VAL A 760 -24.58 34.92 49.31
CA VAL A 760 -23.49 34.84 48.32
C VAL A 760 -23.21 36.23 47.78
N ARG A 761 -21.95 36.64 47.84
CA ARG A 761 -21.46 37.90 47.26
C ARG A 761 -20.49 37.64 46.12
N LYS A 762 -20.60 38.42 45.04
CA LYS A 762 -19.63 38.48 43.94
C LYS A 762 -18.97 39.84 43.96
N ASN A 763 -17.65 39.86 44.14
CA ASN A 763 -16.85 41.09 44.24
C ASN A 763 -17.45 42.09 45.25
N GLY A 764 -17.86 41.61 46.43
CA GLY A 764 -18.48 42.39 47.49
C GLY A 764 -19.99 42.68 47.34
N VAL A 765 -20.57 42.49 46.15
CA VAL A 765 -22.00 42.72 45.88
C VAL A 765 -22.82 41.48 46.20
N LEU A 766 -23.89 41.62 46.99
CA LEU A 766 -24.82 40.53 47.32
C LEU A 766 -25.59 40.08 46.07
N ILE A 767 -25.42 38.82 45.66
CA ILE A 767 -26.07 38.22 44.49
C ILE A 767 -27.13 37.18 44.84
N ALA A 768 -27.08 36.62 46.05
CA ALA A 768 -28.13 35.72 46.53
C ALA A 768 -28.24 35.74 48.05
N SER A 769 -29.48 35.59 48.54
CA SER A 769 -29.79 35.35 49.95
C SER A 769 -30.86 34.26 50.04
N ARG A 770 -30.66 33.29 50.92
CA ARG A 770 -31.52 32.12 51.14
C ARG A 770 -31.62 31.83 52.62
N GLU A 771 -32.74 31.26 53.05
CA GLU A 771 -32.98 30.96 54.46
C GLU A 771 -33.73 29.64 54.58
N THR A 772 -33.48 28.89 55.66
CA THR A 772 -34.27 27.71 55.99
C THR A 772 -35.67 28.12 56.46
N LYS A 773 -36.69 27.31 56.15
CA LYS A 773 -38.08 27.53 56.57
C LYS A 773 -38.61 26.29 57.26
N GLY A 774 -38.57 26.28 58.59
CA GLY A 774 -38.96 25.10 59.37
C GLY A 774 -38.10 23.88 59.01
N ALA A 775 -38.75 22.78 58.63
CA ALA A 775 -38.09 21.54 58.21
C ALA A 775 -37.46 21.57 56.80
N ILE A 776 -37.70 22.63 56.01
CA ILE A 776 -37.29 22.68 54.60
C ILE A 776 -35.83 23.18 54.50
N PRO A 777 -34.91 22.38 53.92
CA PRO A 777 -33.53 22.79 53.66
C PRO A 777 -33.47 23.98 52.69
N GLY A 778 -32.48 24.86 52.90
CA GLY A 778 -32.10 25.86 51.92
C GLY A 778 -31.12 25.26 50.90
N SER A 779 -31.15 25.75 49.67
CA SER A 779 -30.17 25.40 48.64
C SER A 779 -29.75 26.59 47.79
N TYR A 780 -28.51 26.54 47.30
CA TYR A 780 -27.98 27.50 46.34
C TYR A 780 -27.10 26.81 45.28
N SER A 781 -27.41 27.04 44.01
CA SER A 781 -26.56 26.70 42.87
C SER A 781 -26.61 27.85 41.86
N ALA A 782 -25.54 28.02 41.08
CA ALA A 782 -25.51 29.03 40.03
C ALA A 782 -24.47 28.72 38.96
N VAL A 783 -24.70 29.26 37.76
CA VAL A 783 -23.69 29.40 36.71
C VAL A 783 -23.45 30.88 36.51
N ILE A 784 -22.21 31.33 36.67
CA ILE A 784 -21.82 32.74 36.62
C ILE A 784 -20.82 32.91 35.48
N ASP A 785 -21.16 33.79 34.54
CA ASP A 785 -20.23 34.16 33.47
C ASP A 785 -19.08 35.03 34.00
N MET A 786 -17.88 34.75 33.45
CA MET A 786 -16.67 35.53 33.65
C MET A 786 -16.09 35.87 32.26
N PRO A 787 -16.28 37.12 31.78
CA PRO A 787 -15.81 37.56 30.46
C PRO A 787 -14.28 37.55 30.35
N SER A 788 -13.77 37.34 29.14
CA SER A 788 -12.35 37.44 28.79
C SER A 788 -11.68 38.74 29.28
N GLY A 789 -10.45 38.63 29.78
CA GLY A 789 -9.60 39.78 30.12
C GLY A 789 -10.00 40.60 31.36
N ARG A 790 -10.92 40.12 32.22
CA ARG A 790 -11.38 40.86 33.42
C ARG A 790 -10.89 40.26 34.74
N GLY A 791 -9.60 40.40 35.04
CA GLY A 791 -9.03 40.32 36.41
C GLY A 791 -9.47 39.13 37.27
N SER A 792 -9.46 39.31 38.60
CA SER A 792 -9.92 38.29 39.55
C SER A 792 -11.41 38.45 39.88
N VAL A 793 -12.12 37.32 40.00
CA VAL A 793 -13.47 37.23 40.56
C VAL A 793 -13.39 36.62 41.95
N THR A 794 -13.94 37.31 42.94
CA THR A 794 -14.04 36.83 44.32
C THR A 794 -15.49 36.51 44.64
N LEU A 795 -15.75 35.27 45.04
CA LEU A 795 -17.04 34.80 45.54
C LEU A 795 -16.94 34.54 47.04
N GLU A 796 -17.87 35.11 47.80
CA GLU A 796 -17.97 34.90 49.24
C GLU A 796 -19.29 34.21 49.57
N PHE A 797 -19.21 33.05 50.20
CA PHE A 797 -20.34 32.26 50.64
C PHE A 797 -20.41 32.32 52.15
N LYS A 798 -21.45 32.92 52.71
CA LYS A 798 -21.61 33.14 54.14
C LYS A 798 -22.81 32.38 54.67
N ILE A 799 -22.60 31.52 55.66
CA ILE A 799 -23.68 30.91 56.44
C ILE A 799 -23.69 31.50 57.85
N PHE A 800 -24.87 31.78 58.37
CA PHE A 800 -25.06 32.29 59.72
C PHE A 800 -26.37 31.78 60.33
N GLN A 801 -26.35 31.59 61.65
CA GLN A 801 -27.51 31.15 62.41
C GLN A 801 -28.56 32.27 62.51
N LYS A 802 -29.85 31.90 62.41
CA LYS A 802 -31.00 32.74 62.71
C LYS A 802 -31.77 32.20 63.92
N GLY A 803 -31.90 33.02 64.95
CA GLY A 803 -32.54 32.66 66.22
C GLY A 803 -31.55 32.14 67.27
N ASN A 804 -32.07 31.81 68.45
CA ASN A 804 -31.25 31.58 69.66
C ASN A 804 -30.69 30.15 69.82
N GLN A 805 -30.96 29.24 68.87
CA GLN A 805 -30.49 27.85 68.95
C GLN A 805 -29.65 27.47 67.73
N GLY A 806 -28.44 26.94 67.99
CA GLY A 806 -27.50 26.52 66.95
C GLY A 806 -27.34 25.01 66.89
N ALA A 807 -27.83 24.39 65.81
CA ALA A 807 -27.61 22.99 65.44
C ALA A 807 -28.00 22.79 63.96
N GLY A 808 -27.11 22.32 63.07
CA GLY A 808 -27.43 22.20 61.63
C GLY A 808 -26.28 21.67 60.79
N ASN A 809 -26.55 21.40 59.50
CA ASN A 809 -25.54 20.91 58.56
C ASN A 809 -25.53 21.77 57.28
N ILE A 810 -24.38 21.79 56.62
CA ILE A 810 -24.18 22.38 55.28
C ILE A 810 -23.20 21.50 54.49
N THR A 811 -23.43 21.36 53.20
CA THR A 811 -22.49 20.69 52.28
C THR A 811 -21.28 21.58 52.00
N ASP A 812 -20.18 20.99 51.53
CA ASP A 812 -19.01 21.77 51.13
C ASP A 812 -19.32 22.76 50.00
N CYS A 813 -18.60 23.88 50.00
CA CYS A 813 -18.64 24.85 48.92
C CYS A 813 -17.72 24.36 47.79
N THR A 814 -18.32 23.83 46.72
CA THR A 814 -17.59 23.50 45.48
C THR A 814 -17.76 24.61 44.45
N VAL A 815 -16.67 25.05 43.84
CA VAL A 815 -16.66 26.00 42.72
C VAL A 815 -15.86 25.41 41.58
N ILE A 816 -16.46 25.34 40.40
CA ILE A 816 -15.91 24.75 39.19
C ILE A 816 -15.77 25.86 38.15
N VAL A 817 -14.61 25.99 37.50
CA VAL A 817 -14.39 26.96 36.42
C VAL A 817 -14.10 26.19 35.14
N THR A 818 -14.86 26.48 34.09
CA THR A 818 -14.73 25.88 32.76
C THR A 818 -14.69 26.95 31.68
N LYS A 819 -14.16 26.61 30.51
CA LYS A 819 -14.30 27.45 29.31
C LYS A 819 -15.78 27.56 28.94
N LYS A 820 -16.27 28.78 28.72
CA LYS A 820 -17.64 29.00 28.25
C LYS A 820 -17.73 28.43 26.82
N ALA A 821 -18.55 27.40 26.63
CA ALA A 821 -18.80 26.87 25.30
C ALA A 821 -19.54 27.94 24.48
N ALA A 822 -18.94 28.38 23.37
CA ALA A 822 -19.68 29.08 22.33
C ALA A 822 -20.47 28.04 21.54
N SER A 823 -21.62 27.61 22.06
CA SER A 823 -22.58 26.87 21.26
C SER A 823 -23.08 27.80 20.13
N GLY A 824 -22.60 27.55 18.91
CA GLY A 824 -23.19 28.01 17.65
C GLY A 824 -23.05 29.49 17.30
N ILE A 825 -21.86 29.95 16.89
CA ILE A 825 -21.75 31.27 16.23
C ILE A 825 -21.33 31.09 14.77
N SER A 826 -22.32 31.15 13.89
CA SER A 826 -22.15 31.49 12.48
C SER A 826 -22.10 33.01 12.33
N ILE A 827 -21.26 33.49 11.41
CA ILE A 827 -21.36 34.86 10.88
C ILE A 827 -21.45 34.76 9.36
N ARG A 828 -22.71 34.76 8.92
CA ARG A 828 -23.28 34.77 7.55
C ARG A 828 -22.95 33.61 6.62
#